data_AF-A0A661RJU4-F1
#
_entry.id   AF-A0A661RJU4-F1
#
_cell.length_a   1.000
_cell.length_b   1.000
_cell.length_c   1.000
_cell.angle_alpha   90.00
_cell.angle_beta   90.00
_cell.angle_gamma   90.00
#
_symmetry.space_group_name_H-M   'P 1'
#
loop_
_entity.id
_entity.type
_entity.pdbx_description
1 polymer ?
#
loop_
_entity_poly.entity_id
_entity_poly.type
_entity_poly.pdbx_seq_one_letter_code
_entity_poly.pdbx_strand_id
1 'polypeptide(L)'
;MSEIVNIPELPVSTPPDLVELLRALSDGLSLLQGLGRSLVREKALRFSDLERFGISIEDFLNATRLKPVPSIGPGSAGGAPWPPTDLTIARGAFVHVLQFKIPDDKRISHIQVWVAKNSQSRSNAKNTFVFTVKDYGTAVIIRLPIDDVTAEYTYWIRSISFAKNHSTWEPPDSQGGYVVDGDDSVQTTVSKVLEILNGEITESELYAALNTRIDLIDASGTGLIDRVATIEATMDSLGDWVSGDPYTEDDVVIYNDKIYICILDTVSPHTELPTNTTYWEKIGESASLAGNIAANSSAVTVLDARVDDNDTDIIANASDITDLEATVNNGSTGVSANASAISALDVRVEDNEDGISAQSTLITNLRTDVDDNEADITTEQIARASGDTANATNINAVGTTVGEHSTFIQTNLTSINGIQGKYTVKIDNNGYLTGYGLISTNNNGTPTSEFIILADKFQIVTPGEDPQVPFVVGEVDGVSTVGIDGNLVVDGTILSPAIQADAVKAAHIDANEVYVGLQIQSTSYVAGTSGWKINNTLAEFNDIVMTFTSSTERTAAQSALNVADGADVTDYSNSAIANSELSDLAWLDTISNTYLDDNCVQARNVNVTNLQALHADTGDLTVNGELTMDSQGSFHSWACDSFADSTAGWWLGLDSGAYKFRLGTLTEGINWDGSTFNVLGDVIATGNVKAHNINIPVVSTLGGATTGTGADRNIQSITVVMPHAGTILLWVSIDFDYYTGAYWHTYITIGGVEVFRTGESTTAQMSVTMMGARVVSAGTYVCKLWWRNDHGSNICNRRLMAAQGIMR
;
A
#
# COMPACT_ATOMS: atom_id res chain seq x y z
N MET A 1 -48.32 12.70 -33.45
CA MET A 1 -49.26 12.57 -34.59
C MET A 1 -50.56 12.05 -34.00
N SER A 2 -51.42 12.95 -33.54
CA SER A 2 -52.79 12.60 -33.16
C SER A 2 -53.56 12.24 -34.42
N GLU A 3 -54.41 11.23 -34.33
CA GLU A 3 -55.36 10.81 -35.36
C GLU A 3 -56.12 12.03 -35.89
N ILE A 4 -55.90 12.36 -37.17
CA ILE A 4 -56.52 13.53 -37.77
C ILE A 4 -57.85 13.08 -38.36
N VAL A 5 -58.92 13.69 -37.85
CA VAL A 5 -60.32 13.44 -38.18
C VAL A 5 -60.49 13.32 -39.70
N ASN A 6 -60.85 12.13 -40.16
CA ASN A 6 -61.35 11.94 -41.52
C ASN A 6 -62.62 12.78 -41.67
N ILE A 7 -62.59 13.77 -42.56
CA ILE A 7 -63.78 14.52 -42.93
C ILE A 7 -64.79 13.49 -43.50
N PRO A 8 -66.03 13.41 -42.98
CA PRO A 8 -67.01 12.41 -43.40
C PRO A 8 -67.28 12.47 -44.91
N GLU A 9 -67.52 11.32 -45.55
CA GLU A 9 -67.96 11.29 -46.95
C GLU A 9 -69.30 12.03 -47.10
N LEU A 10 -69.39 12.88 -48.12
CA LEU A 10 -70.59 13.67 -48.39
C LEU A 10 -71.78 12.73 -48.70
N PRO A 11 -72.96 12.93 -48.09
CA PRO A 11 -74.14 12.12 -48.38
C PRO A 11 -74.51 12.15 -49.87
N VAL A 12 -74.99 11.03 -50.40
CA VAL A 12 -75.31 10.85 -51.83
C VAL A 12 -76.43 11.78 -52.33
N SER A 13 -77.20 12.36 -51.41
CA SER A 13 -78.28 13.33 -51.67
C SER A 13 -77.82 14.79 -51.81
N THR A 14 -76.53 15.05 -51.64
CA THR A 14 -76.00 16.43 -51.67
C THR A 14 -76.07 16.99 -53.09
N PRO A 15 -76.62 18.21 -53.31
CA PRO A 15 -76.71 18.82 -54.64
C PRO A 15 -75.34 18.89 -55.32
N PRO A 16 -75.22 18.61 -56.63
CA PRO A 16 -73.92 18.54 -57.33
C PRO A 16 -73.03 19.77 -57.13
N ASP A 17 -73.62 20.97 -57.21
CA ASP A 17 -72.91 22.24 -57.01
C ASP A 17 -72.37 22.40 -55.58
N LEU A 18 -73.09 21.86 -54.60
CA LEU A 18 -72.70 21.86 -53.18
C LEU A 18 -71.64 20.78 -52.91
N VAL A 19 -71.67 19.65 -53.61
CA VAL A 19 -70.63 18.61 -53.53
C VAL A 19 -69.29 19.15 -54.01
N GLU A 20 -69.28 19.85 -55.14
CA GLU A 20 -68.06 20.42 -55.73
C GLU A 20 -67.44 21.48 -54.79
N LEU A 21 -68.28 22.34 -54.21
CA LEU A 21 -67.89 23.32 -53.21
C LEU A 21 -67.37 22.68 -51.91
N LEU A 22 -68.10 21.73 -51.33
CA LEU A 22 -67.73 21.09 -50.06
C LEU A 22 -66.45 20.26 -50.20
N ARG A 23 -66.23 19.69 -51.39
CA ARG A 23 -64.96 19.03 -51.74
C ARG A 23 -63.81 20.04 -51.87
N ALA A 24 -64.06 21.21 -52.47
CA ALA A 24 -63.07 22.30 -52.54
C ALA A 24 -62.75 22.90 -51.16
N LEU A 25 -63.75 23.02 -50.27
CA LEU A 25 -63.60 23.40 -48.86
C LEU A 25 -62.76 22.37 -48.10
N SER A 26 -63.10 21.09 -48.24
CA SER A 26 -62.38 19.97 -47.62
C SER A 26 -60.91 19.92 -48.07
N ASP A 27 -60.65 20.05 -49.37
CA ASP A 27 -59.29 20.09 -49.93
C ASP A 27 -58.51 21.33 -49.47
N GLY A 28 -59.18 22.49 -49.38
CA GLY A 28 -58.62 23.74 -48.86
C GLY A 28 -58.26 23.68 -47.38
N LEU A 29 -59.16 23.15 -46.54
CA LEU A 29 -58.94 22.96 -45.10
C LEU A 29 -57.82 21.93 -44.85
N SER A 30 -57.85 20.81 -45.59
CA SER A 30 -56.82 19.77 -45.50
C SER A 30 -55.44 20.31 -45.88
N LEU A 31 -55.35 21.24 -46.83
CA LEU A 31 -54.09 21.92 -47.18
C LEU A 31 -53.65 22.97 -46.13
N LEU A 32 -54.61 23.71 -45.54
CA LEU A 32 -54.35 24.66 -44.45
C LEU A 32 -53.80 23.95 -43.21
N GLN A 33 -54.38 22.81 -42.84
CA GLN A 33 -53.97 21.95 -41.71
C GLN A 33 -52.73 21.09 -42.00
N GLY A 34 -52.20 21.10 -43.24
CA GLY A 34 -50.94 20.43 -43.59
C GLY A 34 -51.06 18.93 -43.93
N LEU A 35 -52.28 18.44 -44.12
CA LEU A 35 -52.63 17.03 -44.35
C LEU A 35 -52.42 16.53 -45.79
N GLY A 36 -52.18 17.43 -46.75
CA GLY A 36 -52.14 17.11 -48.19
C GLY A 36 -50.76 17.02 -48.83
N ARG A 37 -49.69 16.60 -48.12
CA ARG A 37 -48.35 16.46 -48.72
C ARG A 37 -48.30 15.24 -49.64
N SER A 38 -48.17 15.46 -50.95
CA SER A 38 -47.91 14.43 -51.96
C SER A 38 -46.78 14.89 -52.87
N LEU A 39 -46.04 13.97 -53.49
CA LEU A 39 -44.91 14.23 -54.40
C LEU A 39 -45.24 15.16 -55.59
N VAL A 40 -46.52 15.47 -55.83
CA VAL A 40 -47.01 16.34 -56.93
C VAL A 40 -47.68 17.63 -56.42
N ARG A 41 -47.77 17.85 -55.10
CA ARG A 41 -48.45 19.01 -54.48
C ARG A 41 -47.60 19.57 -53.34
N GLU A 42 -46.83 20.62 -53.60
CA GLU A 42 -46.01 21.26 -52.57
C GLU A 42 -46.69 22.53 -52.02
N LYS A 43 -46.75 22.66 -50.68
CA LYS A 43 -47.22 23.87 -49.99
C LYS A 43 -46.01 24.79 -49.77
N ALA A 44 -46.08 26.03 -50.25
CA ALA A 44 -45.10 27.04 -49.88
C ALA A 44 -45.32 27.44 -48.42
N LEU A 45 -44.25 27.56 -47.64
CA LEU A 45 -44.33 27.93 -46.23
C LEU A 45 -44.60 29.44 -46.12
N ARG A 46 -45.56 29.84 -45.28
CA ARG A 46 -45.71 31.25 -44.88
C ARG A 46 -44.63 31.58 -43.87
N PHE A 47 -44.11 32.80 -43.93
CA PHE A 47 -43.20 33.29 -42.90
C PHE A 47 -43.84 33.33 -41.50
N SER A 48 -45.12 33.67 -41.41
CA SER A 48 -45.89 33.62 -40.17
C SER A 48 -46.03 32.20 -39.57
N ASP A 49 -45.98 31.16 -40.41
CA ASP A 49 -46.03 29.77 -39.94
C ASP A 49 -44.69 29.38 -39.31
N LEU A 50 -43.56 29.86 -39.85
CA LEU A 50 -42.22 29.62 -39.29
C LEU A 50 -42.02 30.30 -37.93
N GLU A 51 -42.55 31.52 -37.75
CA GLU A 51 -42.51 32.25 -36.48
C GLU A 51 -43.29 31.53 -35.37
N ARG A 52 -44.43 30.91 -35.70
CA ARG A 52 -45.21 30.06 -34.76
C ARG A 52 -44.45 28.82 -34.27
N PHE A 53 -43.48 28.34 -35.04
CA PHE A 53 -42.60 27.23 -34.64
C PHE A 53 -41.31 27.72 -33.94
N GLY A 54 -41.23 29.00 -33.56
CA GLY A 54 -40.09 29.57 -32.86
C GLY A 54 -38.85 29.78 -33.74
N ILE A 55 -38.99 29.69 -35.06
CA ILE A 55 -37.90 29.92 -36.01
C ILE A 55 -37.99 31.38 -36.46
N SER A 56 -37.09 32.23 -35.93
CA SER A 56 -37.06 33.64 -36.33
C SER A 56 -36.54 33.79 -37.76
N ILE A 57 -37.14 34.71 -38.51
CA ILE A 57 -36.72 35.06 -39.88
C ILE A 57 -35.28 35.61 -39.89
N GLU A 58 -34.88 36.31 -38.83
CA GLU A 58 -33.51 36.82 -38.68
C GLU A 58 -32.50 35.69 -38.50
N ASP A 59 -32.84 34.60 -37.81
CA ASP A 59 -31.95 33.44 -37.67
C ASP A 59 -31.79 32.66 -38.99
N PHE A 60 -32.87 32.51 -39.77
CA PHE A 60 -32.82 31.82 -41.05
C PHE A 60 -32.09 32.63 -42.15
N LEU A 61 -32.19 33.97 -42.11
CA LEU A 61 -31.51 34.86 -43.06
C LEU A 61 -30.07 35.19 -42.64
N ASN A 62 -29.73 35.19 -41.35
CA ASN A 62 -28.38 35.50 -40.83
C ASN A 62 -27.53 34.28 -40.49
N ALA A 63 -28.07 33.05 -40.57
CA ALA A 63 -27.27 31.84 -40.38
C ALA A 63 -26.15 31.74 -41.43
N THR A 64 -24.93 32.07 -41.03
CA THR A 64 -23.65 31.71 -41.65
C THR A 64 -23.39 30.19 -41.71
N ARG A 65 -24.40 29.37 -41.37
CA ARG A 65 -24.39 27.91 -41.38
C ARG A 65 -25.46 27.37 -42.35
N LEU A 66 -25.33 27.72 -43.63
CA LEU A 66 -25.87 26.86 -44.69
C LEU A 66 -24.79 25.83 -45.05
N LYS A 67 -25.19 24.55 -45.09
CA LYS A 67 -24.31 23.43 -45.49
C LYS A 67 -23.65 23.68 -46.85
N PRO A 68 -22.49 23.06 -47.14
CA PRO A 68 -21.74 23.31 -48.37
C PRO A 68 -22.62 23.15 -49.61
N VAL A 69 -22.52 24.13 -50.51
CA VAL A 69 -23.12 24.07 -51.84
C VAL A 69 -22.72 22.74 -52.51
N PRO A 70 -23.64 21.99 -53.14
CA PRO A 70 -23.26 20.86 -53.98
C PRO A 70 -22.32 21.37 -55.08
N SER A 71 -21.04 20.98 -55.00
CA SER A 71 -19.94 21.26 -55.95
C SER A 71 -20.37 21.98 -57.25
N ILE A 72 -20.36 23.32 -57.21
CA ILE A 72 -20.33 24.13 -58.43
C ILE A 72 -18.88 24.59 -58.53
N GLY A 73 -18.17 24.18 -59.60
CA GLY A 73 -16.73 24.39 -59.76
C GLY A 73 -16.30 25.86 -59.57
N PRO A 74 -15.03 26.11 -59.24
CA PRO A 74 -14.55 27.43 -58.85
C PRO A 74 -14.63 28.37 -60.07
N GLY A 75 -15.55 29.33 -60.05
CA GLY A 75 -15.62 30.34 -61.10
C GLY A 75 -16.90 31.15 -61.30
N SER A 76 -17.98 30.99 -60.52
CA SER A 76 -19.24 31.74 -60.84
C SER A 76 -20.12 32.13 -59.63
N ALA A 77 -19.51 32.39 -58.47
CA ALA A 77 -20.24 32.73 -57.24
C ALA A 77 -20.73 34.20 -57.14
N GLY A 78 -20.52 35.04 -58.16
CA GLY A 78 -20.79 36.48 -58.05
C GLY A 78 -22.05 37.01 -58.77
N GLY A 79 -22.63 36.27 -59.72
CA GLY A 79 -23.73 36.77 -60.56
C GLY A 79 -25.13 36.51 -60.03
N ALA A 80 -26.12 37.28 -60.49
CA ALA A 80 -27.54 37.02 -60.25
C ALA A 80 -27.95 35.63 -60.81
N PRO A 81 -28.81 34.86 -60.11
CA PRO A 81 -29.38 33.62 -60.63
C PRO A 81 -30.37 33.89 -61.78
N TRP A 82 -30.66 32.87 -62.58
CA TRP A 82 -31.73 32.99 -63.60
C TRP A 82 -33.12 33.10 -62.96
N PRO A 83 -34.04 33.92 -63.53
CA PRO A 83 -35.40 34.05 -63.02
C PRO A 83 -36.24 32.81 -63.35
N PRO A 84 -37.23 32.44 -62.51
CA PRO A 84 -38.24 31.46 -62.89
C PRO A 84 -38.95 31.89 -64.17
N THR A 85 -39.53 30.94 -64.89
CA THR A 85 -40.28 31.24 -66.13
C THR A 85 -41.64 30.59 -66.12
N ASP A 86 -42.51 31.00 -67.05
CA ASP A 86 -43.81 30.38 -67.30
C ASP A 86 -44.76 30.47 -66.09
N LEU A 87 -44.70 31.58 -65.34
CA LEU A 87 -45.61 31.77 -64.21
C LEU A 87 -47.05 31.91 -64.70
N THR A 88 -47.89 30.99 -64.25
CA THR A 88 -49.34 31.03 -64.40
C THR A 88 -49.99 30.85 -63.02
N ILE A 89 -51.10 31.54 -62.79
CA ILE A 89 -51.82 31.45 -61.52
C ILE A 89 -53.28 31.14 -61.80
N ALA A 90 -53.75 30.05 -61.18
CA ALA A 90 -55.15 29.66 -61.19
C ALA A 90 -55.78 29.93 -59.81
N ARG A 91 -56.99 30.48 -59.81
CA ARG A 91 -57.79 30.72 -58.61
C ARG A 91 -58.41 29.41 -58.12
N GLY A 92 -58.30 29.14 -56.83
CA GLY A 92 -59.08 28.13 -56.10
C GLY A 92 -59.83 28.78 -54.94
N ALA A 93 -60.80 28.08 -54.34
CA ALA A 93 -61.75 28.66 -53.38
C ALA A 93 -61.11 29.34 -52.15
N PHE A 94 -60.01 28.77 -51.63
CA PHE A 94 -59.26 29.32 -50.47
C PHE A 94 -57.75 29.35 -50.70
N VAL A 95 -57.32 29.08 -51.94
CA VAL A 95 -55.91 28.97 -52.32
C VAL A 95 -55.71 29.50 -53.74
N HIS A 96 -54.58 30.15 -53.99
CA HIS A 96 -54.10 30.42 -55.34
C HIS A 96 -53.06 29.39 -55.74
N VAL A 97 -53.20 28.82 -56.94
CA VAL A 97 -52.33 27.76 -57.45
C VAL A 97 -51.36 28.39 -58.44
N LEU A 98 -50.09 28.50 -58.04
CA LEU A 98 -49.03 29.01 -58.89
C LEU A 98 -48.37 27.82 -59.58
N GLN A 99 -48.23 27.91 -60.89
CA GLN A 99 -47.43 26.99 -61.68
C GLN A 99 -46.34 27.78 -62.38
N PHE A 100 -45.08 27.34 -62.24
CA PHE A 100 -43.94 27.96 -62.90
C PHE A 100 -42.84 26.92 -63.12
N LYS A 101 -41.89 27.25 -64.00
CA LYS A 101 -40.69 26.44 -64.25
C LYS A 101 -39.52 26.96 -63.41
N ILE A 102 -38.91 26.04 -62.68
CA ILE A 102 -37.69 26.30 -61.91
C ILE A 102 -36.52 26.40 -62.90
N PRO A 103 -35.67 27.43 -62.84
CA PRO A 103 -34.53 27.54 -63.73
C PRO A 103 -33.54 26.39 -63.52
N ASP A 104 -32.87 25.95 -64.57
CA ASP A 104 -31.75 24.99 -64.47
C ASP A 104 -30.47 25.71 -63.99
N ASP A 105 -30.54 26.32 -62.81
CA ASP A 105 -29.47 27.06 -62.18
C ASP A 105 -29.27 26.57 -60.73
N LYS A 106 -28.28 25.69 -60.57
CA LYS A 106 -27.96 25.03 -59.28
C LYS A 106 -27.50 25.99 -58.18
N ARG A 107 -27.30 27.28 -58.49
CA ARG A 107 -26.97 28.31 -57.50
C ARG A 107 -28.18 28.75 -56.69
N ILE A 108 -29.39 28.47 -57.16
CA ILE A 108 -30.64 28.89 -56.53
C ILE A 108 -30.85 28.10 -55.23
N SER A 109 -31.02 28.82 -54.13
CA SER A 109 -31.38 28.27 -52.82
C SER A 109 -32.89 28.09 -52.67
N HIS A 110 -33.65 29.11 -53.07
CA HIS A 110 -35.10 29.14 -52.94
C HIS A 110 -35.71 30.16 -53.91
N ILE A 111 -37.00 30.01 -54.18
CA ILE A 111 -37.82 31.00 -54.86
C ILE A 111 -38.58 31.81 -53.82
N GLN A 112 -38.52 33.14 -53.93
CA GLN A 112 -39.35 34.04 -53.16
C GLN A 112 -40.63 34.33 -53.92
N VAL A 113 -41.76 34.28 -53.23
CA VAL A 113 -43.06 34.67 -53.76
C VAL A 113 -43.51 35.94 -53.07
N TRP A 114 -43.56 37.01 -53.86
CA TRP A 114 -43.95 38.33 -53.43
C TRP A 114 -45.39 38.61 -53.80
N VAL A 115 -46.14 39.13 -52.84
CA VAL A 115 -47.59 39.29 -52.95
C VAL A 115 -47.99 40.69 -52.53
N ALA A 116 -48.78 41.36 -53.37
CA ALA A 116 -49.46 42.60 -53.03
C ALA A 116 -50.97 42.33 -52.95
N LYS A 117 -51.60 42.72 -51.85
CA LYS A 117 -53.05 42.58 -51.62
C LYS A 117 -53.74 43.91 -51.90
N ASN A 118 -54.82 43.89 -52.66
CA ASN A 118 -55.57 45.07 -53.14
C ASN A 118 -54.68 46.13 -53.82
N SER A 119 -53.61 45.67 -54.46
CA SER A 119 -52.68 46.53 -55.18
C SER A 119 -51.93 45.72 -56.22
N GLN A 120 -51.82 46.28 -57.42
CA GLN A 120 -51.05 45.70 -58.52
C GLN A 120 -49.62 46.28 -58.60
N SER A 121 -49.22 47.11 -57.62
CA SER A 121 -47.89 47.72 -57.58
C SER A 121 -46.87 46.83 -56.89
N ARG A 122 -45.74 46.55 -57.56
CA ARG A 122 -44.62 45.80 -56.97
C ARG A 122 -44.07 46.46 -55.70
N SER A 123 -44.14 47.79 -55.56
CA SER A 123 -43.67 48.48 -54.34
C SER A 123 -44.44 48.07 -53.09
N ASN A 124 -45.67 47.61 -53.26
CA ASN A 124 -46.56 47.18 -52.19
C ASN A 124 -46.49 45.67 -51.95
N ALA A 125 -45.79 44.93 -52.82
CA ALA A 125 -45.59 43.51 -52.64
C ALA A 125 -44.68 43.23 -51.44
N LYS A 126 -45.00 42.18 -50.68
CA LYS A 126 -44.16 41.67 -49.58
C LYS A 126 -43.77 40.24 -49.90
N ASN A 127 -42.57 39.82 -49.46
CA ASN A 127 -42.17 38.42 -49.54
C ASN A 127 -43.04 37.61 -48.56
N THR A 128 -44.11 37.00 -49.06
CA THR A 128 -45.09 36.34 -48.19
C THR A 128 -44.83 34.84 -48.08
N PHE A 129 -44.23 34.24 -49.11
CA PHE A 129 -43.94 32.81 -49.14
C PHE A 129 -42.55 32.52 -49.69
N VAL A 130 -41.96 31.43 -49.20
CA VAL A 130 -40.72 30.87 -49.76
C VAL A 130 -40.97 29.44 -50.21
N PHE A 131 -40.43 29.13 -51.39
CA PHE A 131 -40.44 27.79 -51.96
C PHE A 131 -39.01 27.25 -52.09
N THR A 132 -38.70 26.16 -51.41
CA THR A 132 -37.39 25.50 -51.48
C THR A 132 -37.30 24.67 -52.75
N VAL A 133 -36.25 24.89 -53.55
CA VAL A 133 -36.04 24.16 -54.80
C VAL A 133 -35.52 22.75 -54.52
N LYS A 134 -36.14 21.73 -55.13
CA LYS A 134 -35.69 20.33 -55.05
C LYS A 134 -35.14 19.81 -56.37
N ASP A 135 -35.83 20.08 -57.48
CA ASP A 135 -35.46 19.63 -58.82
C ASP A 135 -35.32 20.85 -59.75
N TYR A 136 -34.10 21.10 -60.24
CA TYR A 136 -33.81 22.22 -61.14
C TYR A 136 -34.26 21.92 -62.57
N GLY A 137 -34.73 22.93 -63.31
CA GLY A 137 -35.17 22.79 -64.71
C GLY A 137 -36.58 22.22 -64.91
N THR A 138 -37.30 21.87 -63.84
CA THR A 138 -38.64 21.24 -63.90
C THR A 138 -39.78 22.23 -63.64
N ALA A 139 -40.98 21.90 -64.13
CA ALA A 139 -42.20 22.64 -63.80
C ALA A 139 -42.72 22.20 -62.42
N VAL A 140 -43.16 23.16 -61.61
CA VAL A 140 -43.71 22.92 -60.29
C VAL A 140 -45.06 23.61 -60.13
N ILE A 141 -45.94 22.99 -59.35
CA ILE A 141 -47.21 23.56 -58.92
C ILE A 141 -47.15 23.75 -57.41
N ILE A 142 -47.27 25.00 -56.96
CA ILE A 142 -47.37 25.35 -55.55
C ILE A 142 -48.75 25.91 -55.25
N ARG A 143 -49.28 25.59 -54.07
CA ARG A 143 -50.56 26.13 -53.61
C ARG A 143 -50.33 27.11 -52.47
N LEU A 144 -50.80 28.33 -52.65
CA LEU A 144 -50.70 29.42 -51.70
C LEU A 144 -52.04 29.64 -51.02
N PRO A 145 -52.16 29.40 -49.70
CA PRO A 145 -53.36 29.79 -48.98
C PRO A 145 -53.50 31.30 -49.00
N ILE A 146 -54.72 31.79 -49.20
CA ILE A 146 -55.08 33.21 -49.08
C ILE A 146 -55.85 33.44 -47.77
N ASP A 147 -55.70 34.62 -47.19
CA ASP A 147 -56.33 35.03 -45.93
C ASP A 147 -57.69 35.72 -46.14
N ASP A 148 -57.98 36.16 -47.36
CA ASP A 148 -59.18 36.91 -47.69
C ASP A 148 -59.59 36.64 -49.14
N VAL A 149 -60.66 35.89 -49.32
CA VAL A 149 -61.13 35.47 -50.65
C VAL A 149 -61.68 36.62 -51.49
N THR A 150 -62.01 37.75 -50.86
CA THR A 150 -62.62 38.91 -51.54
C THR A 150 -61.60 39.94 -52.02
N ALA A 151 -60.36 39.84 -51.55
CA ALA A 151 -59.30 40.75 -51.95
C ALA A 151 -58.67 40.33 -53.28
N GLU A 152 -58.24 41.32 -54.06
CA GLU A 152 -57.38 41.10 -55.23
C GLU A 152 -55.95 40.79 -54.76
N TYR A 153 -55.30 39.78 -55.35
CA TYR A 153 -53.90 39.46 -55.07
C TYR A 153 -53.06 39.52 -56.33
N THR A 154 -51.95 40.26 -56.27
CA THR A 154 -50.99 40.35 -57.36
C THR A 154 -49.67 39.71 -56.96
N TYR A 155 -49.11 38.87 -57.84
CA TYR A 155 -47.94 38.04 -57.56
C TYR A 155 -46.74 38.34 -58.44
N TRP A 156 -45.56 38.25 -57.83
CA TRP A 156 -44.25 38.19 -58.49
C TRP A 156 -43.40 37.12 -57.83
N ILE A 157 -42.61 36.41 -58.62
CA ILE A 157 -41.61 35.46 -58.10
C ILE A 157 -40.21 35.83 -58.55
N ARG A 158 -39.21 35.43 -57.76
CA ARG A 158 -37.80 35.55 -58.14
C ARG A 158 -36.96 34.47 -57.48
N SER A 159 -35.87 34.11 -58.14
CA SER A 159 -34.88 33.17 -57.62
C SER A 159 -33.89 33.88 -56.70
N ILE A 160 -33.53 33.23 -55.59
CA ILE A 160 -32.49 33.69 -54.67
C ILE A 160 -31.37 32.67 -54.61
N SER A 161 -30.14 33.10 -54.89
CA SER A 161 -28.97 32.24 -54.80
C SER A 161 -28.50 32.00 -53.35
N PHE A 162 -27.71 30.97 -53.12
CA PHE A 162 -27.02 30.76 -51.82
C PHE A 162 -26.12 31.94 -51.42
N ALA A 163 -25.65 32.74 -52.38
CA ALA A 163 -24.88 33.97 -52.16
C ALA A 163 -25.76 35.22 -51.93
N LYS A 164 -27.07 35.05 -51.75
CA LYS A 164 -28.07 36.13 -51.54
C LYS A 164 -28.29 37.08 -52.73
N ASN A 165 -27.69 36.81 -53.90
CA ASN A 165 -28.07 37.51 -55.14
C ASN A 165 -29.46 37.06 -55.61
N HIS A 166 -30.23 37.98 -56.19
CA HIS A 166 -31.58 37.74 -56.69
C HIS A 166 -31.66 37.88 -58.21
N SER A 167 -32.55 37.10 -58.83
CA SER A 167 -32.86 37.24 -60.26
C SER A 167 -33.69 38.49 -60.53
N THR A 168 -33.90 38.80 -61.81
CA THR A 168 -35.03 39.64 -62.24
C THR A 168 -36.37 39.00 -61.82
N TRP A 169 -37.43 39.80 -61.79
CA TRP A 169 -38.77 39.32 -61.46
C TRP A 169 -39.39 38.53 -62.60
N GLU A 170 -40.21 37.54 -62.23
CA GLU A 170 -41.17 36.89 -63.10
C GLU A 170 -42.57 37.12 -62.50
N PRO A 171 -43.49 37.78 -63.21
CA PRO A 171 -43.28 38.43 -64.51
C PRO A 171 -42.33 39.65 -64.41
N PRO A 172 -41.69 40.06 -65.52
CA PRO A 172 -40.84 41.25 -65.54
C PRO A 172 -41.62 42.51 -65.15
N ASP A 173 -40.94 43.51 -64.55
CA ASP A 173 -41.56 44.77 -64.12
C ASP A 173 -42.38 45.47 -65.22
N SER A 174 -42.00 45.29 -66.49
CA SER A 174 -42.72 45.85 -67.65
C SER A 174 -44.09 45.22 -67.93
N GLN A 175 -44.30 43.96 -67.51
CA GLN A 175 -45.57 43.25 -67.68
C GLN A 175 -46.56 43.61 -66.55
N GLY A 176 -46.06 44.09 -65.41
CA GLY A 176 -46.86 44.13 -64.17
C GLY A 176 -47.00 42.73 -63.57
N GLY A 177 -47.42 42.65 -62.31
CA GLY A 177 -47.58 41.36 -61.62
C GLY A 177 -48.76 40.56 -62.14
N TYR A 178 -48.78 39.27 -61.81
CA TYR A 178 -49.91 38.42 -62.16
C TYR A 178 -51.05 38.64 -61.18
N VAL A 179 -52.16 39.19 -61.66
CA VAL A 179 -53.32 39.57 -60.84
C VAL A 179 -54.31 38.41 -60.77
N VAL A 180 -54.84 38.17 -59.56
CA VAL A 180 -55.96 37.27 -59.30
C VAL A 180 -57.05 38.08 -58.61
N ASP A 181 -58.18 38.25 -59.28
CA ASP A 181 -59.33 39.01 -58.76
C ASP A 181 -59.96 38.30 -57.55
N GLY A 182 -60.42 39.10 -56.60
CA GLY A 182 -61.23 38.62 -55.48
C GLY A 182 -62.54 37.97 -55.94
N ASP A 183 -63.08 37.08 -55.11
CA ASP A 183 -64.30 36.33 -55.40
C ASP A 183 -65.36 36.51 -54.30
N ASP A 184 -66.28 37.45 -54.53
CA ASP A 184 -67.41 37.75 -53.65
C ASP A 184 -68.45 36.60 -53.58
N SER A 185 -68.44 35.67 -54.56
CA SER A 185 -69.36 34.53 -54.59
C SER A 185 -69.09 33.52 -53.47
N VAL A 186 -67.85 33.47 -52.98
CA VAL A 186 -67.46 32.61 -51.85
C VAL A 186 -68.07 33.13 -50.54
N GLN A 187 -68.12 34.45 -50.32
CA GLN A 187 -68.78 35.04 -49.14
C GLN A 187 -70.29 34.82 -49.16
N THR A 188 -70.92 34.99 -50.33
CA THR A 188 -72.34 34.68 -50.52
C THR A 188 -72.66 33.23 -50.15
N THR A 189 -71.71 32.33 -50.43
CA THR A 189 -71.83 30.91 -50.13
C THR A 189 -71.62 30.59 -48.65
N VAL A 190 -70.67 31.25 -47.98
CA VAL A 190 -70.49 31.17 -46.52
C VAL A 190 -71.77 31.62 -45.80
N SER A 191 -72.39 32.71 -46.24
CA SER A 191 -73.65 33.19 -45.64
C SER A 191 -74.79 32.17 -45.78
N LYS A 192 -74.90 31.48 -46.92
CA LYS A 192 -75.93 30.44 -47.14
C LYS A 192 -75.68 29.19 -46.30
N VAL A 193 -74.42 28.77 -46.12
CA VAL A 193 -74.08 27.65 -45.22
C VAL A 193 -74.40 28.01 -43.77
N LEU A 194 -74.16 29.26 -43.37
CA LEU A 194 -74.52 29.76 -42.04
C LEU A 194 -76.04 29.77 -41.81
N GLU A 195 -76.81 30.13 -42.84
CA GLU A 195 -78.28 30.12 -42.83
C GLU A 195 -78.84 28.69 -42.73
N ILE A 196 -78.28 27.74 -43.49
CA ILE A 196 -78.65 26.31 -43.41
C ILE A 196 -78.30 25.73 -42.04
N LEU A 197 -77.10 26.00 -41.51
CA LEU A 197 -76.70 25.52 -40.19
C LEU A 197 -77.58 26.10 -39.09
N ASN A 198 -77.95 27.38 -39.17
CA ASN A 198 -78.90 27.97 -38.22
C ASN A 198 -80.29 27.35 -38.34
N GLY A 199 -80.81 27.17 -39.56
CA GLY A 199 -82.12 26.56 -39.81
C GLY A 199 -82.21 25.12 -39.30
N GLU A 200 -81.25 24.27 -39.67
CA GLU A 200 -81.17 22.86 -39.25
C GLU A 200 -81.04 22.72 -37.73
N ILE A 201 -80.31 23.61 -37.05
CA ILE A 201 -80.20 23.59 -35.58
C ILE A 201 -81.55 23.92 -34.93
N THR A 202 -82.27 24.94 -35.40
CA THR A 202 -83.58 25.33 -34.86
C THR A 202 -84.74 24.43 -35.26
N GLU A 203 -84.65 23.70 -36.38
CA GLU A 203 -85.69 22.75 -36.82
C GLU A 203 -85.39 21.30 -36.43
N SER A 204 -84.23 21.01 -35.84
CA SER A 204 -83.86 19.65 -35.43
C SER A 204 -84.80 19.08 -34.36
N GLU A 205 -85.04 17.77 -34.43
CA GLU A 205 -85.72 17.01 -33.37
C GLU A 205 -85.04 17.19 -32.00
N LEU A 206 -83.74 17.48 -31.98
CA LEU A 206 -82.98 17.78 -30.77
C LEU A 206 -83.37 19.13 -30.16
N TYR A 207 -83.50 20.18 -30.97
CA TYR A 207 -84.00 21.48 -30.49
C TYR A 207 -85.46 21.39 -30.05
N ALA A 208 -86.30 20.67 -30.79
CA ALA A 208 -87.69 20.41 -30.41
C ALA A 208 -87.80 19.61 -29.09
N ALA A 209 -86.95 18.59 -28.89
CA ALA A 209 -86.94 17.78 -27.67
C ALA A 209 -86.39 18.55 -26.47
N LEU A 210 -85.37 19.40 -26.67
CA LEU A 210 -84.84 20.28 -25.64
C LEU A 210 -85.85 21.37 -25.28
N ASN A 211 -86.49 22.03 -26.25
CA ASN A 211 -87.56 22.99 -25.98
C ASN A 211 -88.77 22.33 -25.32
N THR A 212 -89.20 21.14 -25.76
CA THR A 212 -90.28 20.42 -25.08
C THR A 212 -89.93 20.13 -23.61
N ARG A 213 -88.67 19.76 -23.32
CA ARG A 213 -88.21 19.54 -21.94
C ARG A 213 -88.06 20.83 -21.14
N ILE A 214 -87.65 21.92 -21.77
CA ILE A 214 -87.54 23.25 -21.14
C ILE A 214 -88.94 23.82 -20.87
N ASP A 215 -89.86 23.66 -21.81
CA ASP A 215 -91.27 24.03 -21.66
C ASP A 215 -91.91 23.25 -20.51
N LEU A 216 -91.56 21.99 -20.25
CA LEU A 216 -92.02 21.27 -19.05
C LEU A 216 -91.55 21.89 -17.72
N ILE A 217 -90.59 22.82 -17.74
CA ILE A 217 -90.18 23.59 -16.56
C ILE A 217 -91.13 24.78 -16.37
N ASP A 218 -91.42 25.51 -17.44
CA ASP A 218 -92.14 26.80 -17.42
C ASP A 218 -93.62 26.70 -17.91
N ALA A 219 -94.11 25.50 -18.23
CA ALA A 219 -95.43 25.29 -18.83
C ALA A 219 -96.55 25.68 -17.87
N SER A 220 -97.32 26.71 -18.23
CA SER A 220 -98.47 27.18 -17.46
C SER A 220 -99.47 26.04 -17.17
N GLY A 221 -99.77 25.81 -15.90
CA GLY A 221 -100.71 24.84 -15.34
C GLY A 221 -100.16 23.43 -15.08
N THR A 222 -98.99 23.06 -15.61
CA THR A 222 -98.46 21.67 -15.49
C THR A 222 -96.93 21.57 -15.34
N GLY A 223 -96.21 22.69 -15.52
CA GLY A 223 -94.76 22.76 -15.46
C GLY A 223 -94.21 22.58 -14.05
N LEU A 224 -92.92 22.29 -13.94
CA LEU A 224 -92.25 22.14 -12.65
C LEU A 224 -92.38 23.41 -11.79
N ILE A 225 -92.33 24.61 -12.38
CA ILE A 225 -92.53 25.87 -11.63
C ILE A 225 -93.93 25.92 -11.02
N ASP A 226 -94.98 25.61 -11.78
CA ASP A 226 -96.35 25.60 -11.26
C ASP A 226 -96.59 24.45 -10.28
N ARG A 227 -95.92 23.31 -10.43
CA ARG A 227 -95.98 22.21 -9.46
C ARG A 227 -95.27 22.54 -8.15
N VAL A 228 -94.13 23.22 -8.21
CA VAL A 228 -93.44 23.75 -7.01
C VAL A 228 -94.30 24.83 -6.37
N ALA A 229 -94.86 25.75 -7.14
CA ALA A 229 -95.80 26.75 -6.64
C ALA A 229 -97.09 26.11 -6.08
N THR A 230 -97.56 24.99 -6.64
CA THR A 230 -98.70 24.22 -6.10
C THR A 230 -98.31 23.52 -4.81
N ILE A 231 -97.09 22.96 -4.70
CA ILE A 231 -96.58 22.35 -3.47
C ILE A 231 -96.40 23.43 -2.39
N GLU A 232 -95.84 24.58 -2.73
CA GLU A 232 -95.74 25.75 -1.85
C GLU A 232 -97.13 26.23 -1.43
N ALA A 233 -98.09 26.33 -2.35
CA ALA A 233 -99.48 26.66 -2.04
C ALA A 233 -100.18 25.57 -1.21
N THR A 234 -99.82 24.29 -1.35
CA THR A 234 -100.36 23.18 -0.54
C THR A 234 -99.74 23.17 0.86
N MET A 235 -98.47 23.56 0.98
CA MET A 235 -97.80 23.79 2.26
C MET A 235 -98.33 25.03 2.97
N ASP A 236 -98.65 26.10 2.22
CA ASP A 236 -99.34 27.30 2.71
C ASP A 236 -100.84 27.04 2.97
N SER A 237 -101.43 26.01 2.36
CA SER A 237 -102.82 25.57 2.60
C SER A 237 -102.95 24.53 3.72
N LEU A 238 -101.86 24.17 4.42
CA LEU A 238 -101.97 23.56 5.74
C LEU A 238 -102.47 24.63 6.70
N GLY A 239 -103.76 24.96 6.57
CA GLY A 239 -104.43 25.92 7.41
C GLY A 239 -104.53 25.42 8.83
N ASP A 240 -104.52 26.35 9.78
CA ASP A 240 -105.05 26.07 11.11
C ASP A 240 -106.46 25.51 10.96
N TRP A 241 -106.82 24.50 11.76
CA TRP A 241 -108.19 24.04 11.81
C TRP A 241 -109.12 25.21 12.16
N VAL A 242 -110.08 25.47 11.29
CA VAL A 242 -111.11 26.49 11.44
C VAL A 242 -112.43 25.84 11.87
N SER A 243 -113.01 26.33 12.96
CA SER A 243 -114.30 25.87 13.45
C SER A 243 -115.44 26.33 12.55
N GLY A 244 -116.31 25.41 12.15
CA GLY A 244 -117.47 25.64 11.30
C GLY A 244 -117.29 25.21 9.85
N ASP A 245 -116.05 25.04 9.38
CA ASP A 245 -115.76 24.64 8.00
C ASP A 245 -115.90 23.12 7.81
N PRO A 246 -116.37 22.65 6.64
CA PRO A 246 -116.34 21.23 6.30
C PRO A 246 -114.95 20.83 5.78
N TYR A 247 -114.54 19.62 6.13
CA TYR A 247 -113.31 18.93 5.75
C TYR A 247 -113.65 17.55 5.20
N THR A 248 -113.01 17.16 4.10
CA THR A 248 -113.12 15.82 3.52
C THR A 248 -112.08 14.87 4.13
N GLU A 249 -112.33 13.55 4.04
CA GLU A 249 -111.31 12.53 4.32
C GLU A 249 -110.01 12.86 3.56
N ASP A 250 -108.87 12.66 4.21
CA ASP A 250 -107.50 13.04 3.82
C ASP A 250 -107.12 14.53 3.94
N ASP A 251 -108.03 15.44 4.32
CA ASP A 251 -107.66 16.83 4.60
C ASP A 251 -106.70 16.92 5.79
N VAL A 252 -105.58 17.65 5.62
CA VAL A 252 -104.58 17.84 6.67
C VAL A 252 -104.68 19.23 7.28
N VAL A 253 -104.81 19.31 8.60
CA VAL A 253 -104.92 20.57 9.36
C VAL A 253 -103.91 20.63 10.49
N ILE A 254 -103.59 21.86 10.91
CA ILE A 254 -102.79 22.11 12.10
C ILE A 254 -103.72 22.53 13.25
N TYR A 255 -103.56 21.92 14.42
CA TYR A 255 -104.29 22.33 15.62
C TYR A 255 -103.41 22.13 16.86
N ASN A 256 -103.14 23.22 17.59
CA ASN A 256 -102.24 23.24 18.76
C ASN A 256 -100.89 22.56 18.49
N ASP A 257 -100.18 23.02 17.45
CA ASP A 257 -98.84 22.55 17.02
C ASP A 257 -98.76 21.08 16.57
N LYS A 258 -99.90 20.39 16.48
CA LYS A 258 -100.00 19.00 16.02
C LYS A 258 -100.66 18.96 14.65
N ILE A 259 -100.21 18.03 13.84
CA ILE A 259 -100.72 17.81 12.49
C ILE A 259 -101.73 16.67 12.57
N TYR A 260 -102.94 16.93 12.07
CA TYR A 260 -104.03 15.98 12.04
C TYR A 260 -104.47 15.76 10.59
N ILE A 261 -104.82 14.53 10.24
CA ILE A 261 -105.48 14.19 8.99
C ILE A 261 -106.94 13.85 9.28
N CYS A 262 -107.86 14.36 8.47
CA CYS A 262 -109.26 14.01 8.52
C CYS A 262 -109.41 12.57 8.02
N ILE A 263 -110.06 11.69 8.78
CA ILE A 263 -110.26 10.28 8.44
C ILE A 263 -111.73 9.96 8.12
N LEU A 264 -112.59 10.98 8.16
CA LEU A 264 -114.01 10.86 7.83
C LEU A 264 -114.59 12.23 7.47
N ASP A 265 -115.27 12.31 6.31
CA ASP A 265 -115.94 13.53 5.84
C ASP A 265 -116.79 14.22 6.94
N THR A 266 -116.61 15.53 7.07
CA THR A 266 -117.34 16.38 8.00
C THR A 266 -118.33 17.27 7.24
N VAL A 267 -119.43 17.66 7.89
CA VAL A 267 -120.47 18.50 7.30
C VAL A 267 -120.52 19.86 8.00
N SER A 268 -120.74 20.93 7.25
CA SER A 268 -120.80 22.29 7.80
C SER A 268 -122.16 22.56 8.47
N PRO A 269 -122.21 23.18 9.67
CA PRO A 269 -121.05 23.60 10.47
C PRO A 269 -120.43 22.45 11.29
N HIS A 270 -119.14 22.16 11.10
CA HIS A 270 -118.39 21.18 11.89
C HIS A 270 -117.74 21.88 13.09
N THR A 271 -117.98 21.38 14.31
CA THR A 271 -117.50 22.05 15.54
C THR A 271 -116.63 21.18 16.42
N GLU A 272 -116.52 19.90 16.07
CA GLU A 272 -115.69 18.94 16.77
C GLU A 272 -114.21 19.22 16.49
N LEU A 273 -113.44 19.40 17.56
CA LEU A 273 -112.02 19.71 17.48
C LEU A 273 -111.22 18.55 16.83
N PRO A 274 -110.06 18.81 16.20
CA PRO A 274 -109.17 17.78 15.64
C PRO A 274 -108.66 16.72 16.63
N THR A 275 -108.91 16.90 17.93
CA THR A 275 -108.69 15.85 18.93
C THR A 275 -109.76 14.75 18.94
N ASN A 276 -110.85 14.90 18.19
CA ASN A 276 -111.89 13.90 18.07
C ASN A 276 -111.46 12.79 17.11
N THR A 277 -111.06 11.65 17.67
CA THR A 277 -110.58 10.47 16.93
C THR A 277 -111.61 9.78 16.03
N THR A 278 -112.85 10.25 16.02
CA THR A 278 -113.88 9.79 15.07
C THR A 278 -113.66 10.39 13.69
N TYR A 279 -113.16 11.63 13.63
CA TYR A 279 -113.02 12.41 12.41
C TYR A 279 -111.56 12.72 12.09
N TRP A 280 -110.65 12.65 13.06
CA TRP A 280 -109.27 13.10 12.91
C TRP A 280 -108.26 12.11 13.50
N GLU A 281 -107.17 11.84 12.78
CA GLU A 281 -106.02 11.10 13.27
C GLU A 281 -104.80 12.03 13.39
N LYS A 282 -104.10 11.98 14.53
CA LYS A 282 -102.87 12.74 14.71
C LYS A 282 -101.73 12.06 13.96
N ILE A 283 -101.18 12.73 12.95
CA ILE A 283 -100.08 12.22 12.12
C ILE A 283 -98.71 12.81 12.47
N GLY A 284 -98.66 13.86 13.28
CA GLY A 284 -97.38 14.43 13.70
C GLY A 284 -97.44 15.57 14.69
N GLU A 285 -96.26 16.05 15.07
CA GLU A 285 -96.06 17.33 15.78
C GLU A 285 -95.16 18.21 14.90
N SER A 286 -95.67 19.37 14.50
CA SER A 286 -94.97 20.29 13.61
C SER A 286 -93.60 20.72 14.19
N ALA A 287 -93.54 20.94 15.50
CA ALA A 287 -92.32 21.32 16.21
C ALA A 287 -91.23 20.21 16.19
N SER A 288 -91.61 18.93 16.27
CA SER A 288 -90.64 17.82 16.26
C SER A 288 -90.01 17.63 14.88
N LEU A 289 -90.79 17.78 13.82
CA LEU A 289 -90.30 17.69 12.44
C LEU A 289 -89.33 18.85 12.14
N ALA A 290 -89.68 20.08 12.54
CA ALA A 290 -88.82 21.25 12.42
C ALA A 290 -87.49 21.07 13.19
N GLY A 291 -87.53 20.49 14.40
CA GLY A 291 -86.34 20.18 15.18
C GLY A 291 -85.40 19.17 14.51
N ASN A 292 -85.95 18.09 13.94
CA ASN A 292 -85.16 17.09 13.21
C ASN A 292 -84.51 17.66 11.95
N ILE A 293 -85.23 18.51 11.20
CA ILE A 293 -84.70 19.20 10.03
C ILE A 293 -83.55 20.14 10.43
N ALA A 294 -83.70 20.90 11.52
CA ALA A 294 -82.65 21.77 12.03
C ALA A 294 -81.40 21.00 12.50
N ALA A 295 -81.60 19.85 13.17
CA ALA A 295 -80.51 18.96 13.59
C ALA A 295 -79.76 18.37 12.38
N ASN A 296 -80.50 17.88 11.37
CA ASN A 296 -79.90 17.38 10.13
C ASN A 296 -79.16 18.49 9.38
N SER A 297 -79.74 19.69 9.27
CA SER A 297 -79.08 20.86 8.65
C SER A 297 -77.77 21.22 9.36
N SER A 298 -77.77 21.18 10.70
CA SER A 298 -76.56 21.39 11.51
C SER A 298 -75.51 20.29 11.27
N ALA A 299 -75.93 19.03 11.24
CA ALA A 299 -75.03 17.90 10.98
C ALA A 299 -74.42 17.95 9.57
N VAL A 300 -75.21 18.34 8.56
CA VAL A 300 -74.74 18.56 7.19
C VAL A 300 -73.72 19.69 7.16
N THR A 301 -73.98 20.82 7.83
CA THR A 301 -73.03 21.94 7.93
C THR A 301 -71.70 21.52 8.56
N VAL A 302 -71.73 20.67 9.59
CA VAL A 302 -70.52 20.15 10.23
C VAL A 302 -69.77 19.17 9.32
N LEU A 303 -70.49 18.31 8.59
CA LEU A 303 -69.87 17.40 7.61
C LEU A 303 -69.22 18.18 6.47
N ASP A 304 -69.87 19.24 5.99
CA ASP A 304 -69.34 20.14 4.95
C ASP A 304 -68.01 20.76 5.39
N ALA A 305 -67.98 21.38 6.58
CA ALA A 305 -66.75 21.93 7.13
C ALA A 305 -65.62 20.89 7.31
N ARG A 306 -65.97 19.66 7.74
CA ARG A 306 -64.99 18.56 7.86
C ARG A 306 -64.47 18.08 6.52
N VAL A 307 -65.29 18.14 5.47
CA VAL A 307 -64.86 17.82 4.10
C VAL A 307 -63.91 18.89 3.60
N ASP A 308 -64.20 20.17 3.83
CA ASP A 308 -63.30 21.28 3.48
C ASP A 308 -61.95 21.20 4.22
N ASP A 309 -61.97 20.87 5.52
CA ASP A 309 -60.75 20.68 6.31
C ASP A 309 -59.93 19.49 5.76
N ASN A 310 -60.58 18.35 5.49
CA ASN A 310 -59.92 17.19 4.91
C ASN A 310 -59.34 17.50 3.52
N ASP A 311 -60.06 18.23 2.68
CA ASP A 311 -59.59 18.63 1.35
C ASP A 311 -58.36 19.52 1.47
N THR A 312 -58.35 20.44 2.43
CA THR A 312 -57.19 21.29 2.75
C THR A 312 -55.99 20.45 3.19
N ASP A 313 -56.18 19.50 4.10
CA ASP A 313 -55.12 18.60 4.59
C ASP A 313 -54.60 17.67 3.47
N ILE A 314 -55.48 17.18 2.61
CA ILE A 314 -55.12 16.34 1.45
C ILE A 314 -54.26 17.14 0.47
N ILE A 315 -54.62 18.40 0.20
CA ILE A 315 -53.84 19.29 -0.66
C ILE A 315 -52.45 19.56 -0.05
N ALA A 316 -52.39 19.82 1.27
CA ALA A 316 -51.11 20.01 1.97
C ALA A 316 -50.22 18.76 1.87
N ASN A 317 -50.77 17.57 2.15
CA ASN A 317 -50.05 16.31 2.01
C ASN A 317 -49.57 16.07 0.57
N ALA A 318 -50.36 16.41 -0.45
CA ALA A 318 -49.95 16.29 -1.84
C ALA A 318 -48.77 17.22 -2.19
N SER A 319 -48.74 18.42 -1.60
CA SER A 319 -47.60 19.34 -1.72
C SER A 319 -46.35 18.78 -1.04
N ASP A 320 -46.47 18.32 0.20
CA ASP A 320 -45.36 17.73 0.96
C ASP A 320 -44.76 16.51 0.25
N ILE A 321 -45.60 15.65 -0.35
CA ILE A 321 -45.16 14.50 -1.14
C ILE A 321 -44.38 14.96 -2.37
N THR A 322 -44.86 15.98 -3.08
CA THR A 322 -44.19 16.52 -4.27
C THR A 322 -42.82 17.11 -3.92
N ASP A 323 -42.71 17.83 -2.80
CA ASP A 323 -41.46 18.42 -2.32
C ASP A 323 -40.46 17.33 -1.86
N LEU A 324 -40.96 16.28 -1.22
CA LEU A 324 -40.15 15.12 -0.86
C LEU A 324 -39.63 14.39 -2.10
N GLU A 325 -40.49 14.16 -3.10
CA GLU A 325 -40.08 13.58 -4.39
C GLU A 325 -39.00 14.43 -5.08
N ALA A 326 -39.15 15.76 -5.09
CA ALA A 326 -38.15 16.67 -5.65
C ALA A 326 -36.81 16.59 -4.91
N THR A 327 -36.84 16.46 -3.58
CA THR A 327 -35.64 16.32 -2.74
C THR A 327 -34.94 14.98 -2.98
N VAL A 328 -35.70 13.88 -3.00
CA VAL A 328 -35.19 12.52 -3.21
C VAL A 328 -34.63 12.33 -4.62
N ASN A 329 -35.30 12.88 -5.63
CA ASN A 329 -34.92 12.77 -7.04
C ASN A 329 -33.93 13.85 -7.50
N ASN A 330 -33.44 14.72 -6.59
CA ASN A 330 -32.49 15.75 -6.95
C ASN A 330 -31.18 15.12 -7.48
N GLY A 331 -30.81 15.41 -8.73
CA GLY A 331 -29.63 14.84 -9.38
C GLY A 331 -28.28 15.23 -8.76
N SER A 332 -28.25 16.24 -7.87
CA SER A 332 -27.02 16.72 -7.23
C SER A 332 -26.96 16.47 -5.73
N THR A 333 -28.10 16.32 -5.05
CA THR A 333 -28.14 16.13 -3.58
C THR A 333 -29.00 14.95 -3.12
N GLY A 334 -29.80 14.37 -4.02
CA GLY A 334 -30.70 13.26 -3.72
C GLY A 334 -30.04 11.89 -3.85
N VAL A 335 -30.86 10.84 -3.96
CA VAL A 335 -30.38 9.45 -4.03
C VAL A 335 -29.55 9.19 -5.29
N SER A 336 -29.85 9.86 -6.40
CA SER A 336 -29.08 9.76 -7.65
C SER A 336 -27.64 10.25 -7.51
N ALA A 337 -27.42 11.32 -6.73
CA ALA A 337 -26.08 11.81 -6.43
C ALA A 337 -25.30 10.83 -5.56
N ASN A 338 -25.96 10.23 -4.55
CA ASN A 338 -25.35 9.16 -3.73
C ASN A 338 -25.01 7.93 -4.58
N ALA A 339 -25.87 7.52 -5.49
CA ALA A 339 -25.59 6.40 -6.40
C ALA A 339 -24.37 6.70 -7.30
N SER A 340 -24.25 7.93 -7.80
CA SER A 340 -23.09 8.36 -8.59
C SER A 340 -21.80 8.38 -7.75
N ALA A 341 -21.87 8.87 -6.51
CA ALA A 341 -20.74 8.88 -5.59
C ALA A 341 -20.29 7.44 -5.22
N ILE A 342 -21.25 6.54 -4.99
CA ILE A 342 -20.99 5.11 -4.75
C ILE A 342 -20.34 4.47 -5.96
N SER A 343 -20.84 4.71 -7.18
CA SER A 343 -20.22 4.19 -8.41
C SER A 343 -18.79 4.72 -8.61
N ALA A 344 -18.52 5.98 -8.30
CA ALA A 344 -17.17 6.53 -8.34
C ALA A 344 -16.25 5.92 -7.27
N LEU A 345 -16.79 5.59 -6.08
CA LEU A 345 -16.08 4.84 -5.04
C LEU A 345 -15.78 3.41 -5.48
N ASP A 346 -16.72 2.74 -6.13
CA ASP A 346 -16.59 1.38 -6.67
C ASP A 346 -15.41 1.30 -7.65
N VAL A 347 -15.36 2.20 -8.64
CA VAL A 347 -14.24 2.29 -9.60
C VAL A 347 -12.91 2.55 -8.89
N ARG A 348 -12.88 3.45 -7.90
CA ARG A 348 -11.65 3.73 -7.13
C ARG A 348 -11.18 2.53 -6.30
N VAL A 349 -12.10 1.71 -5.83
CA VAL A 349 -11.77 0.49 -5.09
C VAL A 349 -11.21 -0.54 -6.07
N GLU A 350 -11.84 -0.74 -7.22
CA GLU A 350 -11.37 -1.63 -8.28
C GLU A 350 -9.96 -1.25 -8.76
N ASP A 351 -9.71 0.04 -9.04
CA ASP A 351 -8.37 0.55 -9.41
C ASP A 351 -7.32 0.28 -8.32
N ASN A 352 -7.70 0.43 -7.05
CA ASN A 352 -6.80 0.14 -5.93
C ASN A 352 -6.52 -1.36 -5.79
N GLU A 353 -7.52 -2.21 -5.98
CA GLU A 353 -7.39 -3.67 -5.92
C GLU A 353 -6.48 -4.20 -7.04
N ASP A 354 -6.61 -3.66 -8.25
CA ASP A 354 -5.71 -3.93 -9.37
C ASP A 354 -4.28 -3.46 -9.07
N GLY A 355 -4.13 -2.25 -8.52
CA GLY A 355 -2.84 -1.71 -8.10
C GLY A 355 -2.15 -2.56 -7.02
N ILE A 356 -2.92 -3.02 -6.03
CA ILE A 356 -2.43 -3.93 -4.96
C ILE A 356 -2.03 -5.28 -5.55
N SER A 357 -2.79 -5.83 -6.49
CA SER A 357 -2.47 -7.09 -7.17
C SER A 357 -1.18 -7.00 -7.99
N ALA A 358 -0.98 -5.87 -8.70
CA ALA A 358 0.26 -5.58 -9.41
C ALA A 358 1.46 -5.45 -8.46
N GLN A 359 1.30 -4.74 -7.34
CA GLN A 359 2.33 -4.61 -6.30
C GLN A 359 2.68 -5.96 -5.67
N SER A 360 1.68 -6.80 -5.37
CA SER A 360 1.88 -8.16 -4.86
C SER A 360 2.75 -8.99 -5.81
N THR A 361 2.47 -8.93 -7.12
CA THR A 361 3.26 -9.61 -8.15
C THR A 361 4.70 -9.10 -8.19
N LEU A 362 4.92 -7.78 -8.12
CA LEU A 362 6.26 -7.20 -8.05
C LEU A 362 7.02 -7.65 -6.79
N ILE A 363 6.36 -7.73 -5.64
CA ILE A 363 6.94 -8.21 -4.39
C ILE A 363 7.31 -9.70 -4.50
N THR A 364 6.47 -10.53 -5.12
CA THR A 364 6.78 -11.93 -5.40
C THR A 364 8.00 -12.07 -6.31
N ASN A 365 8.08 -11.28 -7.37
CA ASN A 365 9.25 -11.30 -8.26
C ASN A 365 10.52 -10.85 -7.53
N LEU A 366 10.46 -9.77 -6.75
CA LEU A 366 11.59 -9.32 -5.95
C LEU A 366 12.04 -10.37 -4.93
N ARG A 367 11.09 -11.10 -4.32
CA ARG A 367 11.40 -12.23 -3.43
C ARG A 367 12.18 -13.29 -4.19
N THR A 368 11.74 -13.68 -5.38
CA THR A 368 12.46 -14.64 -6.23
C THR A 368 13.86 -14.15 -6.58
N ASP A 369 14.01 -12.89 -7.01
CA ASP A 369 15.34 -12.32 -7.32
C ASP A 369 16.26 -12.31 -6.09
N VAL A 370 15.74 -12.04 -4.89
CA VAL A 370 16.51 -12.08 -3.65
C VAL A 370 16.91 -13.51 -3.28
N ASP A 371 16.00 -14.47 -3.42
CA ASP A 371 16.28 -15.89 -3.16
C ASP A 371 17.33 -16.44 -4.15
N ASP A 372 17.27 -16.03 -5.43
CA ASP A 372 18.26 -16.37 -6.45
C ASP A 372 19.63 -15.74 -6.14
N ASN A 373 19.66 -14.46 -5.73
CA ASN A 373 20.89 -13.80 -5.31
C ASN A 373 21.54 -14.48 -4.09
N GLU A 374 20.74 -14.92 -3.11
CA GLU A 374 21.24 -15.66 -1.95
C GLU A 374 21.90 -16.98 -2.36
N ALA A 375 21.31 -17.70 -3.32
CA ALA A 375 21.86 -18.94 -3.87
C ALA A 375 23.16 -18.70 -4.67
N ASP A 376 23.21 -17.65 -5.48
CA ASP A 376 24.40 -17.26 -6.24
C ASP A 376 25.56 -16.86 -5.32
N ILE A 377 25.27 -16.08 -4.26
CA ILE A 377 26.28 -15.70 -3.25
C ILE A 377 26.83 -16.93 -2.54
N THR A 378 25.95 -17.85 -2.13
CA THR A 378 26.36 -19.11 -1.49
C THR A 378 27.25 -19.94 -2.43
N THR A 379 26.91 -20.00 -3.71
CA THR A 379 27.69 -20.71 -4.73
C THR A 379 29.08 -20.10 -4.92
N GLU A 380 29.18 -18.77 -5.01
CA GLU A 380 30.46 -18.05 -5.10
C GLU A 380 31.31 -18.25 -3.83
N GLN A 381 30.71 -18.23 -2.63
CA GLN A 381 31.41 -18.49 -1.38
C GLN A 381 32.02 -19.90 -1.35
N ILE A 382 31.28 -20.92 -1.81
CA ILE A 382 31.79 -22.29 -1.94
C ILE A 382 32.92 -22.36 -2.97
N ALA A 383 32.78 -21.69 -4.11
CA ALA A 383 33.80 -21.65 -5.15
C ALA A 383 35.12 -21.02 -4.64
N ARG A 384 35.04 -19.91 -3.90
CA ARG A 384 36.20 -19.27 -3.26
C ARG A 384 36.84 -20.15 -2.20
N ALA A 385 36.06 -20.72 -1.29
CA ALA A 385 36.58 -21.62 -0.26
C ALA A 385 37.28 -22.85 -0.88
N SER A 386 36.74 -23.38 -1.97
CA SER A 386 37.37 -24.46 -2.75
C SER A 386 38.68 -24.00 -3.39
N GLY A 387 38.70 -22.80 -3.98
CA GLY A 387 39.91 -22.18 -4.54
C GLY A 387 40.99 -21.93 -3.50
N ASP A 388 40.63 -21.41 -2.33
CA ASP A 388 41.54 -21.18 -1.21
C ASP A 388 42.10 -22.50 -0.66
N THR A 389 41.28 -23.55 -0.56
CA THR A 389 41.71 -24.90 -0.19
C THR A 389 42.71 -25.46 -1.20
N ALA A 390 42.45 -25.28 -2.51
CA ALA A 390 43.36 -25.70 -3.57
C ALA A 390 44.68 -24.93 -3.53
N ASN A 391 44.62 -23.62 -3.31
CA ASN A 391 45.81 -22.78 -3.15
C ASN A 391 46.62 -23.15 -1.91
N ALA A 392 45.98 -23.37 -0.77
CA ALA A 392 46.63 -23.83 0.45
C ALA A 392 47.32 -25.19 0.23
N THR A 393 46.67 -26.10 -0.49
CA THR A 393 47.26 -27.40 -0.88
C THR A 393 48.49 -27.21 -1.77
N ASN A 394 48.40 -26.34 -2.78
CA ASN A 394 49.53 -26.02 -3.66
C ASN A 394 50.69 -25.37 -2.88
N ILE A 395 50.41 -24.42 -1.99
CA ILE A 395 51.41 -23.75 -1.14
C ILE A 395 52.09 -24.77 -0.23
N ASN A 396 51.32 -25.67 0.40
CA ASN A 396 51.89 -26.73 1.23
C ASN A 396 52.75 -27.68 0.42
N ALA A 397 52.30 -28.10 -0.78
CA ALA A 397 53.08 -28.94 -1.67
C ALA A 397 54.40 -28.28 -2.14
N VAL A 398 54.37 -26.97 -2.43
CA VAL A 398 55.59 -26.20 -2.71
C VAL A 398 56.48 -26.11 -1.47
N GLY A 399 55.88 -25.84 -0.30
CA GLY A 399 56.59 -25.75 0.98
C GLY A 399 57.28 -27.06 1.37
N THR A 400 56.63 -28.21 1.19
CA THR A 400 57.23 -29.53 1.43
C THR A 400 58.31 -29.84 0.38
N THR A 401 58.05 -29.60 -0.90
CA THR A 401 59.05 -29.82 -1.96
C THR A 401 60.30 -28.97 -1.74
N VAL A 402 60.14 -27.68 -1.41
CA VAL A 402 61.25 -26.77 -1.11
C VAL A 402 61.94 -27.16 0.20
N GLY A 403 61.16 -27.53 1.23
CA GLY A 403 61.67 -27.99 2.52
C GLY A 403 62.52 -29.26 2.40
N GLU A 404 62.03 -30.28 1.68
CA GLU A 404 62.74 -31.53 1.39
C GLU A 404 63.97 -31.30 0.50
N HIS A 405 63.90 -30.34 -0.43
CA HIS A 405 65.02 -29.98 -1.31
C HIS A 405 65.93 -28.87 -0.76
N SER A 406 65.82 -28.49 0.52
CA SER A 406 66.55 -27.34 1.10
C SER A 406 68.06 -27.35 0.84
N THR A 407 68.70 -28.53 0.86
CA THR A 407 70.14 -28.71 0.60
C THR A 407 70.49 -28.70 -0.89
N PHE A 408 69.63 -29.24 -1.75
CA PHE A 408 69.78 -29.21 -3.22
C PHE A 408 69.60 -27.78 -3.77
N ILE A 409 68.67 -27.00 -3.18
CA ILE A 409 68.43 -25.59 -3.50
C ILE A 409 69.56 -24.70 -2.99
N GLN A 410 70.12 -24.94 -1.79
CA GLN A 410 71.33 -24.24 -1.32
C GLN A 410 72.55 -24.49 -2.21
N THR A 411 72.66 -25.70 -2.79
CA THR A 411 73.73 -26.05 -3.74
C THR A 411 73.49 -25.46 -5.15
N ASN A 412 72.25 -25.03 -5.46
CA ASN A 412 71.84 -24.40 -6.72
C ASN A 412 71.62 -22.87 -6.59
N LEU A 413 72.02 -22.24 -5.48
CA LEU A 413 71.77 -20.81 -5.20
C LEU A 413 72.69 -19.85 -5.99
N THR A 414 73.61 -20.34 -6.82
CA THR A 414 74.52 -19.51 -7.64
C THR A 414 74.16 -19.45 -9.13
N SER A 415 73.01 -19.98 -9.55
CA SER A 415 72.58 -19.91 -10.95
C SER A 415 71.15 -19.35 -11.12
N ILE A 416 71.01 -18.04 -10.92
CA ILE A 416 69.99 -17.22 -11.61
C ILE A 416 70.68 -15.95 -12.12
N ASN A 417 71.52 -16.10 -13.17
CA ASN A 417 71.87 -15.06 -14.16
C ASN A 417 72.86 -15.60 -15.22
N GLY A 418 72.42 -16.57 -16.02
CA GLY A 418 72.97 -16.76 -17.38
C GLY A 418 74.43 -17.23 -17.54
N ILE A 419 74.93 -18.25 -16.82
CA ILE A 419 76.18 -18.96 -17.19
C ILE A 419 76.05 -20.49 -17.07
N GLN A 420 76.64 -21.17 -18.06
CA GLN A 420 76.70 -22.61 -18.33
C GLN A 420 77.86 -23.31 -17.59
N GLY A 421 77.63 -24.53 -17.07
CA GLY A 421 78.71 -25.43 -16.62
C GLY A 421 78.26 -26.89 -16.60
N LYS A 422 78.84 -27.73 -17.47
CA LYS A 422 78.61 -29.19 -17.55
C LYS A 422 79.89 -29.97 -17.26
N TYR A 423 79.76 -31.13 -16.60
CA TYR A 423 80.73 -32.24 -16.54
C TYR A 423 80.83 -32.96 -17.91
N THR A 424 82.03 -33.42 -18.37
CA THR A 424 82.14 -34.34 -19.54
C THR A 424 83.23 -35.41 -19.36
N VAL A 425 82.89 -36.68 -19.62
CA VAL A 425 83.81 -37.82 -19.75
C VAL A 425 84.25 -37.95 -21.22
N LYS A 426 85.56 -38.05 -21.53
CA LYS A 426 86.06 -38.28 -22.91
C LYS A 426 86.34 -39.76 -23.14
N ILE A 427 85.74 -40.34 -24.18
CA ILE A 427 85.95 -41.73 -24.60
C ILE A 427 86.53 -41.71 -26.02
N ASP A 428 87.54 -42.53 -26.32
CA ASP A 428 88.10 -42.65 -27.67
C ASP A 428 87.23 -43.50 -28.62
N ASN A 429 87.65 -43.59 -29.89
CA ASN A 429 86.94 -44.35 -30.92
C ASN A 429 86.95 -45.88 -30.69
N ASN A 430 87.69 -46.37 -29.69
CA ASN A 430 87.76 -47.79 -29.30
C ASN A 430 87.02 -48.06 -27.98
N GLY A 431 86.36 -47.04 -27.40
CA GLY A 431 85.56 -47.17 -26.18
C GLY A 431 86.33 -46.99 -24.87
N TYR A 432 87.60 -46.58 -24.91
CA TYR A 432 88.40 -46.37 -23.70
C TYR A 432 88.28 -44.93 -23.18
N LEU A 433 88.22 -44.76 -21.86
CA LEU A 433 88.30 -43.46 -21.20
C LEU A 433 89.66 -42.81 -21.49
N THR A 434 89.66 -41.65 -22.14
CA THR A 434 90.89 -40.91 -22.48
C THR A 434 91.06 -39.60 -21.73
N GLY A 435 90.09 -39.20 -20.92
CA GLY A 435 90.27 -38.08 -19.99
C GLY A 435 89.03 -37.72 -19.16
N TYR A 436 89.28 -37.08 -18.02
CA TYR A 436 88.28 -36.48 -17.13
C TYR A 436 88.69 -35.03 -16.85
N GLY A 437 87.76 -34.08 -17.01
CA GLY A 437 88.03 -32.64 -16.83
C GLY A 437 87.45 -32.11 -15.52
N LEU A 438 88.29 -31.47 -14.69
CA LEU A 438 87.89 -30.73 -13.50
C LEU A 438 88.04 -29.23 -13.78
N ILE A 439 86.98 -28.44 -13.54
CA ILE A 439 87.08 -26.97 -13.55
C ILE A 439 87.06 -26.51 -12.09
N SER A 440 88.26 -26.29 -11.56
CA SER A 440 88.43 -25.46 -10.37
C SER A 440 88.68 -24.04 -10.83
N THR A 441 87.77 -23.11 -10.53
CA THR A 441 88.16 -21.75 -10.13
C THR A 441 86.97 -20.91 -9.67
N ASN A 442 87.24 -20.10 -8.64
CA ASN A 442 86.67 -18.77 -8.48
C ASN A 442 87.45 -17.78 -9.37
N ASN A 443 86.78 -16.72 -9.85
CA ASN A 443 87.38 -15.66 -10.65
C ASN A 443 88.56 -15.02 -9.87
N ASN A 444 89.80 -15.30 -10.30
CA ASN A 444 91.09 -14.78 -9.79
C ASN A 444 91.75 -15.45 -8.55
N GLY A 445 91.46 -16.73 -8.22
CA GLY A 445 92.21 -17.49 -7.20
C GLY A 445 93.24 -18.46 -7.80
N THR A 446 94.32 -18.78 -7.05
CA THR A 446 95.25 -19.87 -7.40
C THR A 446 94.50 -21.21 -7.38
N PRO A 447 94.42 -21.97 -8.48
CA PRO A 447 93.59 -23.18 -8.54
C PRO A 447 94.14 -24.29 -7.63
N THR A 448 93.29 -24.91 -6.82
CA THR A 448 93.48 -26.28 -6.32
C THR A 448 92.41 -27.18 -6.94
N SER A 449 92.80 -28.34 -7.47
CA SER A 449 91.91 -29.31 -8.07
C SER A 449 92.23 -30.68 -7.49
N GLU A 450 91.32 -31.23 -6.69
CA GLU A 450 91.43 -32.59 -6.17
C GLU A 450 90.49 -33.51 -6.95
N PHE A 451 91.03 -34.64 -7.41
CA PHE A 451 90.25 -35.71 -8.02
C PHE A 451 90.18 -36.87 -7.04
N ILE A 452 89.10 -36.94 -6.24
CA ILE A 452 88.88 -38.00 -5.26
C ILE A 452 88.00 -39.08 -5.90
N ILE A 453 88.53 -40.30 -6.03
CA ILE A 453 87.77 -41.46 -6.50
C ILE A 453 87.38 -42.28 -5.27
N LEU A 454 86.10 -42.33 -4.93
CA LEU A 454 85.56 -43.26 -3.95
C LEU A 454 85.12 -44.53 -4.70
N ALA A 455 85.95 -45.57 -4.64
CA ALA A 455 85.68 -46.84 -5.30
C ALA A 455 86.16 -48.01 -4.43
N ASP A 456 85.43 -49.13 -4.50
CA ASP A 456 85.82 -50.37 -3.80
C ASP A 456 87.15 -50.95 -4.36
N LYS A 457 87.43 -50.72 -5.64
CA LYS A 457 88.67 -51.11 -6.31
C LYS A 457 89.04 -50.15 -7.42
N PHE A 458 90.24 -49.58 -7.38
CA PHE A 458 90.80 -48.76 -8.44
C PHE A 458 92.03 -49.45 -9.03
N GLN A 459 92.06 -49.71 -10.34
CA GLN A 459 93.15 -50.43 -11.01
C GLN A 459 93.64 -49.67 -12.24
N ILE A 460 94.95 -49.61 -12.43
CA ILE A 460 95.55 -49.22 -13.70
C ILE A 460 95.89 -50.50 -14.45
N VAL A 461 95.24 -50.72 -15.60
CA VAL A 461 95.36 -51.93 -16.40
C VAL A 461 96.01 -51.58 -17.74
N THR A 462 97.02 -52.35 -18.13
CA THR A 462 97.62 -52.21 -19.46
C THR A 462 96.74 -52.88 -20.52
N PRO A 463 96.46 -52.23 -21.67
CA PRO A 463 95.63 -52.83 -22.71
C PRO A 463 96.40 -53.89 -23.52
N GLY A 464 95.75 -55.03 -23.85
CA GLY A 464 96.34 -56.13 -24.63
C GLY A 464 95.57 -57.46 -24.47
N GLU A 465 96.03 -58.54 -25.14
CA GLU A 465 95.42 -59.88 -25.03
C GLU A 465 95.62 -60.53 -23.64
N ASP A 466 96.57 -60.03 -22.82
CA ASP A 466 96.81 -60.48 -21.44
C ASP A 466 97.02 -59.26 -20.51
N PRO A 467 95.95 -58.60 -20.04
CA PRO A 467 96.03 -57.33 -19.34
C PRO A 467 96.74 -57.44 -18.00
N GLN A 468 97.88 -56.75 -17.84
CA GLN A 468 98.60 -56.68 -16.56
C GLN A 468 98.07 -55.52 -15.71
N VAL A 469 97.96 -55.73 -14.39
CA VAL A 469 97.55 -54.71 -13.42
C VAL A 469 98.73 -54.30 -12.54
N PRO A 470 99.64 -53.45 -13.04
CA PRO A 470 100.83 -53.04 -12.27
C PRO A 470 100.49 -52.21 -11.02
N PHE A 471 99.29 -51.62 -10.93
CA PHE A 471 98.88 -50.81 -9.79
C PHE A 471 97.40 -50.98 -9.46
N VAL A 472 97.11 -51.24 -8.19
CA VAL A 472 95.75 -51.33 -7.64
C VAL A 472 95.68 -50.67 -6.27
N VAL A 473 94.61 -49.92 -6.02
CA VAL A 473 94.24 -49.37 -4.72
C VAL A 473 92.89 -49.96 -4.34
N GLY A 474 92.84 -50.66 -3.21
CA GLY A 474 91.67 -51.39 -2.75
C GLY A 474 92.08 -52.77 -2.26
N GLU A 475 91.24 -53.77 -2.47
CA GLU A 475 91.51 -55.11 -1.96
C GLU A 475 92.51 -55.88 -2.85
N VAL A 476 93.65 -56.25 -2.26
CA VAL A 476 94.69 -57.08 -2.87
C VAL A 476 94.88 -58.28 -1.98
N ASP A 477 94.66 -59.48 -2.52
CA ASP A 477 94.66 -60.75 -1.76
C ASP A 477 93.83 -60.73 -0.46
N GLY A 478 92.72 -59.98 -0.46
CA GLY A 478 91.79 -59.91 0.67
C GLY A 478 92.07 -58.78 1.67
N VAL A 479 93.04 -57.89 1.40
CA VAL A 479 93.40 -56.77 2.29
C VAL A 479 93.31 -55.45 1.55
N SER A 480 92.65 -54.45 2.15
CA SER A 480 92.63 -53.08 1.62
C SER A 480 94.03 -52.47 1.71
N THR A 481 94.69 -52.34 0.56
CA THR A 481 96.07 -51.85 0.45
C THR A 481 96.35 -51.30 -0.94
N VAL A 482 97.59 -50.86 -1.15
CA VAL A 482 98.13 -50.62 -2.48
C VAL A 482 98.89 -51.88 -2.91
N GLY A 483 98.48 -52.50 -4.01
CA GLY A 483 99.16 -53.62 -4.63
C GLY A 483 100.00 -53.17 -5.82
N ILE A 484 101.22 -53.68 -5.91
CA ILE A 484 102.12 -53.47 -7.04
C ILE A 484 102.59 -54.83 -7.53
N ASP A 485 102.20 -55.18 -8.75
CA ASP A 485 102.65 -56.40 -9.42
C ASP A 485 103.89 -56.07 -10.28
N GLY A 486 105.06 -56.09 -9.63
CA GLY A 486 106.35 -55.70 -10.21
C GLY A 486 107.33 -55.07 -9.21
N ASN A 487 108.37 -54.39 -9.72
CA ASN A 487 109.34 -53.68 -8.87
C ASN A 487 108.80 -52.31 -8.45
N LEU A 488 108.79 -52.03 -7.13
CA LEU A 488 108.63 -50.66 -6.61
C LEU A 488 110.00 -49.97 -6.57
N VAL A 489 110.20 -48.96 -7.42
CA VAL A 489 111.40 -48.10 -7.40
C VAL A 489 111.05 -46.80 -6.71
N VAL A 490 111.69 -46.51 -5.57
CA VAL A 490 111.52 -45.25 -4.83
C VAL A 490 112.85 -44.49 -4.86
N ASP A 491 112.86 -43.29 -5.46
CA ASP A 491 114.05 -42.43 -5.55
C ASP A 491 114.22 -41.55 -4.28
N GLY A 492 113.92 -42.11 -3.11
CA GLY A 492 113.81 -41.39 -1.84
C GLY A 492 113.61 -42.31 -0.64
N THR A 493 112.96 -41.80 0.41
CA THR A 493 112.72 -42.53 1.65
C THR A 493 111.40 -43.28 1.64
N ILE A 494 111.39 -44.51 2.16
CA ILE A 494 110.16 -45.23 2.51
C ILE A 494 109.85 -44.90 3.98
N LEU A 495 108.80 -44.12 4.23
CA LEU A 495 108.25 -43.93 5.58
C LEU A 495 107.19 -45.01 5.81
N SER A 496 107.52 -46.04 6.58
CA SER A 496 106.57 -47.09 6.95
C SER A 496 106.64 -47.41 8.45
N PRO A 497 105.50 -47.56 9.15
CA PRO A 497 105.48 -48.02 10.55
C PRO A 497 106.05 -49.43 10.73
N ALA A 498 106.00 -50.27 9.68
CA ALA A 498 106.56 -51.62 9.67
C ALA A 498 107.06 -51.98 8.27
N ILE A 499 108.18 -52.69 8.19
CA ILE A 499 108.67 -53.29 6.94
C ILE A 499 108.79 -54.79 7.17
N GLN A 500 107.95 -55.56 6.48
CA GLN A 500 108.08 -57.01 6.41
C GLN A 500 108.97 -57.36 5.21
N ALA A 501 110.20 -57.80 5.47
CA ALA A 501 111.15 -58.20 4.44
C ALA A 501 111.95 -59.41 4.92
N ASP A 502 112.28 -60.32 4.00
CA ASP A 502 113.12 -61.49 4.30
C ASP A 502 114.53 -61.10 4.78
N ALA A 503 115.07 -59.98 4.25
CA ALA A 503 116.33 -59.41 4.69
C ALA A 503 116.30 -57.88 4.58
N VAL A 504 116.70 -57.20 5.66
CA VAL A 504 117.01 -55.76 5.66
C VAL A 504 118.52 -55.60 5.68
N LYS A 505 119.09 -55.20 4.54
CA LYS A 505 120.52 -54.90 4.41
C LYS A 505 120.73 -53.39 4.51
N ALA A 506 121.05 -52.92 5.71
CA ALA A 506 121.32 -51.51 5.99
C ALA A 506 122.74 -51.31 6.54
N ALA A 507 123.35 -50.16 6.25
CA ALA A 507 124.63 -49.77 6.84
C ALA A 507 124.51 -49.40 8.33
N HIS A 508 123.33 -48.94 8.74
CA HIS A 508 122.99 -48.57 10.11
C HIS A 508 121.53 -48.94 10.38
N ILE A 509 121.25 -49.56 11.53
CA ILE A 509 119.88 -49.78 12.03
C ILE A 509 119.75 -48.99 13.32
N ASP A 510 119.00 -47.90 13.27
CA ASP A 510 118.62 -47.09 14.43
C ASP A 510 117.19 -47.46 14.81
N ALA A 511 117.02 -48.12 15.95
CA ALA A 511 115.73 -48.64 16.40
C ALA A 511 115.56 -48.40 17.90
N ASN A 512 114.36 -47.96 18.31
CA ASN A 512 114.03 -47.80 19.73
C ASN A 512 114.11 -49.14 20.49
N GLU A 513 113.74 -50.23 19.82
CA GLU A 513 113.84 -51.60 20.34
C GLU A 513 114.20 -52.58 19.21
N VAL A 514 114.94 -53.64 19.55
CA VAL A 514 115.29 -54.72 18.62
C VAL A 514 114.93 -56.07 19.26
N TYR A 515 113.95 -56.77 18.70
CA TYR A 515 113.59 -58.14 19.09
C TYR A 515 114.43 -59.15 18.31
N VAL A 516 115.04 -60.08 19.04
CA VAL A 516 116.01 -61.02 18.50
C VAL A 516 115.45 -62.43 18.49
N GLY A 517 115.12 -62.96 17.31
CA GLY A 517 114.59 -64.33 17.20
C GLY A 517 115.63 -65.42 17.49
N LEU A 518 116.87 -65.25 17.00
CA LEU A 518 117.96 -66.22 17.16
C LEU A 518 119.08 -65.68 18.05
N GLN A 519 119.85 -64.70 17.57
CA GLN A 519 120.90 -64.06 18.35
C GLN A 519 121.29 -62.71 17.76
N ILE A 520 121.69 -61.78 18.62
CA ILE A 520 122.56 -60.66 18.27
C ILE A 520 123.85 -60.89 19.02
N GLN A 521 124.95 -60.78 18.30
CA GLN A 521 126.26 -60.90 18.88
C GLN A 521 127.16 -59.83 18.28
N SER A 522 128.06 -59.32 19.12
CA SER A 522 129.23 -58.63 18.61
C SER A 522 129.99 -59.54 17.65
N THR A 523 130.65 -58.98 16.64
CA THR A 523 131.48 -59.74 15.70
C THR A 523 132.65 -60.45 16.37
N SER A 524 133.04 -60.01 17.58
CA SER A 524 134.13 -60.57 18.39
C SER A 524 133.66 -61.52 19.50
N TYR A 525 132.39 -61.92 19.54
CA TYR A 525 131.86 -62.77 20.61
C TYR A 525 132.54 -64.15 20.67
N VAL A 526 133.05 -64.50 21.85
CA VAL A 526 133.58 -65.82 22.20
C VAL A 526 133.08 -66.17 23.61
N ALA A 527 132.39 -67.32 23.73
CA ALA A 527 131.74 -67.74 24.97
C ALA A 527 132.70 -67.78 26.18
N GLY A 528 132.25 -67.20 27.29
CA GLY A 528 132.96 -67.05 28.56
C GLY A 528 134.25 -66.22 28.51
N THR A 529 134.58 -65.60 27.36
CA THR A 529 135.90 -64.99 27.15
C THR A 529 135.83 -63.52 26.75
N SER A 530 135.09 -63.16 25.70
CA SER A 530 135.09 -61.78 25.18
C SER A 530 133.86 -61.46 24.34
N GLY A 531 133.57 -60.16 24.23
CA GLY A 531 132.40 -59.67 23.50
C GLY A 531 131.10 -59.98 24.23
N TRP A 532 130.00 -59.78 23.52
CA TRP A 532 128.68 -60.03 24.06
C TRP A 532 127.81 -60.76 23.04
N LYS A 533 126.88 -61.55 23.59
CA LYS A 533 125.83 -62.21 22.85
C LYS A 533 124.55 -62.13 23.66
N ILE A 534 123.47 -61.79 22.98
CA ILE A 534 122.13 -61.89 23.49
C ILE A 534 121.38 -62.83 22.57
N ASN A 535 120.87 -63.92 23.11
CA ASN A 535 119.95 -64.82 22.42
C ASN A 535 118.72 -65.06 23.29
N ASN A 536 117.87 -65.98 22.85
CA ASN A 536 116.61 -66.32 23.53
C ASN A 536 116.78 -67.04 24.88
N THR A 537 117.97 -67.50 25.24
CA THR A 537 118.20 -68.29 26.48
C THR A 537 119.25 -67.69 27.41
N LEU A 538 120.11 -66.82 26.89
CA LEU A 538 121.28 -66.28 27.58
C LEU A 538 121.58 -64.87 27.06
N ALA A 539 121.74 -63.94 27.99
CA ALA A 539 122.47 -62.72 27.76
C ALA A 539 123.85 -62.89 28.40
N GLU A 540 124.87 -63.07 27.57
CA GLU A 540 126.27 -63.17 28.00
C GLU A 540 126.98 -61.85 27.69
N PHE A 541 127.42 -61.21 28.76
CA PHE A 541 128.17 -59.96 28.74
C PHE A 541 129.51 -60.20 29.41
N ASN A 542 130.57 -60.45 28.63
CA ASN A 542 131.92 -60.62 29.17
C ASN A 542 132.56 -59.24 29.41
N ASP A 543 132.94 -58.97 30.66
CA ASP A 543 133.60 -57.72 31.12
C ASP A 543 132.80 -56.41 30.91
N ILE A 544 131.53 -56.35 31.35
CA ILE A 544 130.69 -55.12 31.25
C ILE A 544 130.44 -54.42 32.59
N VAL A 545 130.43 -53.08 32.57
CA VAL A 545 130.08 -52.18 33.69
C VAL A 545 128.62 -51.68 33.53
N MET A 546 127.74 -51.84 34.55
CA MET A 546 126.34 -51.35 34.56
C MET A 546 126.07 -50.41 35.77
N THR A 547 125.32 -49.31 35.60
CA THR A 547 125.01 -48.30 36.65
C THR A 547 123.51 -47.96 36.69
N PHE A 548 122.88 -47.91 37.89
CA PHE A 548 121.46 -47.55 38.11
C PHE A 548 121.32 -46.37 39.11
N THR A 549 120.38 -45.45 38.90
CA THR A 549 120.11 -44.28 39.78
C THR A 549 118.60 -44.04 39.99
N SER A 550 118.16 -43.83 41.23
CA SER A 550 116.80 -43.38 41.59
C SER A 550 116.82 -42.23 42.61
N SER A 551 115.85 -41.30 42.52
CA SER A 551 115.67 -40.18 43.47
C SER A 551 114.19 -39.86 43.66
N THR A 552 113.63 -40.17 44.83
CA THR A 552 112.29 -39.72 45.24
C THR A 552 112.36 -39.26 46.70
N GLU A 553 111.96 -38.02 46.98
CA GLU A 553 111.36 -37.63 48.26
C GLU A 553 109.96 -37.05 48.03
N ARG A 554 109.01 -37.74 48.67
CA ARG A 554 107.59 -37.52 48.95
C ARG A 554 106.53 -37.75 47.87
N THR A 555 105.42 -38.47 48.15
CA THR A 555 105.06 -39.44 49.21
C THR A 555 103.73 -40.07 48.75
N ALA A 556 103.75 -41.31 48.29
CA ALA A 556 102.59 -42.23 48.23
C ALA A 556 103.10 -43.63 47.84
N ALA A 557 103.89 -44.24 48.73
CA ALA A 557 103.89 -45.70 48.81
C ALA A 557 102.71 -46.03 49.74
N GLN A 558 101.82 -46.95 49.43
CA GLN A 558 102.17 -48.30 49.02
C GLN A 558 100.90 -48.95 48.47
N SER A 559 101.01 -49.60 47.30
CA SER A 559 100.43 -50.92 47.01
C SER A 559 100.74 -51.31 45.57
N ALA A 560 101.85 -52.03 45.40
CA ALA A 560 101.75 -53.21 44.56
C ALA A 560 100.64 -54.11 45.16
N LEU A 561 100.08 -55.06 44.40
CA LEU A 561 99.89 -56.39 44.96
C LEU A 561 99.02 -56.47 46.27
N ASN A 562 97.70 -56.66 46.16
CA ASN A 562 96.74 -56.93 47.27
C ASN A 562 96.64 -55.89 48.42
N VAL A 563 95.46 -55.27 48.60
CA VAL A 563 95.05 -54.72 49.91
C VAL A 563 93.61 -55.11 50.23
N ALA A 564 93.42 -55.61 51.44
CA ALA A 564 92.16 -56.07 52.00
C ALA A 564 91.35 -54.94 52.66
N ASP A 565 90.03 -55.10 52.58
CA ASP A 565 88.98 -54.74 53.55
C ASP A 565 88.83 -53.28 54.06
N GLY A 566 87.65 -52.70 53.79
CA GLY A 566 86.95 -51.70 54.61
C GLY A 566 87.48 -50.25 54.68
N ALA A 567 86.87 -49.34 53.90
CA ALA A 567 86.53 -47.97 54.35
C ALA A 567 85.68 -47.21 53.30
N ASP A 568 84.48 -46.81 53.70
CA ASP A 568 83.62 -45.81 53.06
C ASP A 568 84.30 -44.43 52.97
N VAL A 569 84.22 -43.78 51.80
CA VAL A 569 84.13 -42.32 51.68
C VAL A 569 83.19 -42.00 50.51
N THR A 570 82.07 -41.39 50.88
CA THR A 570 80.95 -40.95 50.06
C THR A 570 81.18 -39.61 49.35
N ASP A 571 80.34 -39.39 48.32
CA ASP A 571 79.92 -38.11 47.72
C ASP A 571 80.77 -37.51 46.59
N TYR A 572 80.52 -37.99 45.36
CA TYR A 572 79.72 -37.31 44.31
C TYR A 572 79.81 -38.14 43.01
N SER A 573 78.73 -38.83 42.64
CA SER A 573 78.53 -39.41 41.29
C SER A 573 77.14 -38.99 40.83
N ASN A 574 76.99 -38.12 39.83
CA ASN A 574 77.10 -38.38 38.40
C ASN A 574 76.22 -39.53 37.88
N SER A 575 75.47 -39.20 36.82
CA SER A 575 74.91 -40.06 35.78
C SER A 575 73.54 -40.74 36.00
N ALA A 576 72.58 -40.23 35.21
CA ALA A 576 71.69 -40.97 34.30
C ALA A 576 71.01 -42.24 34.81
N ILE A 577 69.67 -42.20 34.92
CA ILE A 577 68.83 -43.40 34.81
C ILE A 577 67.62 -43.08 33.93
N ALA A 578 67.60 -43.75 32.77
CA ALA A 578 66.44 -43.90 31.92
C ALA A 578 65.51 -44.97 32.50
N ASN A 579 64.21 -44.67 32.42
CA ASN A 579 63.04 -45.54 32.55
C ASN A 579 63.29 -47.05 32.67
N SER A 580 63.03 -47.59 33.86
CA SER A 580 62.61 -48.98 34.04
C SER A 580 61.53 -49.04 35.12
N GLU A 581 60.41 -49.67 34.79
CA GLU A 581 59.24 -49.90 35.62
C GLU A 581 59.60 -50.36 37.04
N LEU A 582 59.06 -49.67 38.05
CA LEU A 582 58.98 -50.16 39.42
C LEU A 582 57.60 -49.86 40.00
N SER A 583 56.72 -50.85 39.84
CA SER A 583 55.73 -51.20 40.85
C SER A 583 56.43 -51.40 42.21
N ASP A 584 55.73 -51.05 43.29
CA ASP A 584 56.14 -51.07 44.69
C ASP A 584 56.96 -49.86 45.17
N LEU A 585 56.24 -48.89 45.74
CA LEU A 585 56.40 -48.48 47.14
C LEU A 585 55.34 -47.42 47.49
N ALA A 586 54.32 -47.87 48.21
CA ALA A 586 53.36 -47.01 48.87
C ALA A 586 54.03 -46.27 50.04
N TRP A 587 54.53 -45.05 49.81
CA TRP A 587 54.71 -44.05 50.87
C TRP A 587 54.99 -42.65 50.29
N LEU A 588 53.95 -41.92 49.91
CA LEU A 588 53.95 -40.46 50.03
C LEU A 588 52.53 -39.91 49.98
N ASP A 589 51.93 -39.83 51.16
CA ASP A 589 50.76 -39.00 51.43
C ASP A 589 51.21 -37.53 51.35
N THR A 590 50.65 -36.76 50.42
CA THR A 590 50.89 -35.33 50.15
C THR A 590 52.11 -34.98 49.28
N ILE A 591 51.90 -34.85 47.97
CA ILE A 591 52.63 -33.87 47.13
C ILE A 591 51.67 -32.69 46.91
N SER A 592 51.75 -31.70 47.79
CA SER A 592 51.25 -30.35 47.50
C SER A 592 52.34 -29.62 46.72
N ASN A 593 51.95 -29.02 45.58
CA ASN A 593 52.77 -28.24 44.65
C ASN A 593 53.75 -29.03 43.76
N THR A 594 53.23 -29.49 42.62
CA THR A 594 54.02 -29.62 41.40
C THR A 594 53.86 -28.32 40.61
N TYR A 595 54.92 -27.52 40.56
CA TYR A 595 55.05 -26.44 39.57
C TYR A 595 55.34 -27.13 38.23
N LEU A 596 54.41 -27.05 37.27
CA LEU A 596 54.65 -27.51 35.91
C LEU A 596 55.32 -26.36 35.15
N ASP A 597 56.65 -26.41 35.05
CA ASP A 597 57.36 -25.59 34.07
C ASP A 597 56.91 -26.05 32.66
N ASP A 598 56.57 -25.07 31.80
CA ASP A 598 56.12 -25.19 30.40
C ASP A 598 54.62 -25.34 30.09
N ASN A 599 53.73 -24.80 30.93
CA ASN A 599 52.41 -24.24 30.56
C ASN A 599 51.49 -25.03 29.60
N CYS A 600 51.59 -26.37 29.52
CA CYS A 600 50.74 -27.18 28.68
C CYS A 600 50.48 -28.56 29.30
N VAL A 601 49.22 -28.83 29.66
CA VAL A 601 48.73 -30.19 29.90
C VAL A 601 47.98 -30.63 28.65
N GLN A 602 48.65 -31.34 27.74
CA GLN A 602 47.98 -32.04 26.64
C GLN A 602 47.51 -33.41 27.13
N ALA A 603 46.27 -33.48 27.60
CA ALA A 603 45.61 -34.73 27.94
C ALA A 603 44.27 -34.83 27.22
N ARG A 604 44.00 -35.98 26.60
CA ARG A 604 42.78 -36.22 25.82
C ARG A 604 41.52 -36.23 26.69
N ASN A 605 41.64 -36.66 27.96
CA ASN A 605 40.61 -36.59 28.99
C ASN A 605 41.27 -36.15 30.33
N VAL A 606 40.90 -34.99 30.86
CA VAL A 606 41.28 -34.57 32.22
C VAL A 606 40.09 -34.76 33.14
N ASN A 607 40.13 -35.78 34.01
CA ASN A 607 39.12 -35.97 35.05
C ASN A 607 39.63 -35.37 36.37
N VAL A 608 39.16 -34.17 36.72
CA VAL A 608 39.45 -33.54 38.02
C VAL A 608 38.21 -33.62 38.90
N THR A 609 38.34 -34.23 40.08
CA THR A 609 37.24 -34.36 41.05
C THR A 609 36.91 -33.04 41.75
N ASN A 610 37.84 -32.08 41.79
CA ASN A 610 37.59 -30.72 42.27
C ASN A 610 38.61 -29.74 41.65
N LEU A 611 38.16 -28.88 40.72
CA LEU A 611 38.99 -27.86 40.08
C LEU A 611 38.66 -26.50 40.68
N GLN A 612 39.50 -26.01 41.61
CA GLN A 612 39.18 -24.80 42.40
C GLN A 612 39.41 -23.47 41.68
N ALA A 613 40.18 -23.44 40.59
CA ALA A 613 40.28 -22.30 39.69
C ALA A 613 40.84 -22.74 38.33
N LEU A 614 40.15 -22.39 37.26
CA LEU A 614 40.70 -22.38 35.90
C LEU A 614 40.91 -20.92 35.51
N HIS A 615 42.15 -20.42 35.59
CA HIS A 615 42.51 -19.17 34.92
C HIS A 615 42.92 -19.54 33.49
N ALA A 616 42.01 -19.35 32.54
CA ALA A 616 42.28 -19.58 31.14
C ALA A 616 41.97 -18.30 30.37
N ASP A 617 43.00 -17.70 29.77
CA ASP A 617 42.90 -16.50 28.94
C ASP A 617 42.49 -16.94 27.52
N THR A 618 41.28 -17.50 27.40
CA THR A 618 40.90 -18.33 26.23
C THR A 618 40.36 -17.55 25.05
N GLY A 619 40.16 -16.23 25.17
CA GLY A 619 39.39 -15.47 24.19
C GLY A 619 37.93 -15.97 24.16
N ASP A 620 37.65 -16.98 23.33
CA ASP A 620 36.33 -17.59 23.20
C ASP A 620 36.21 -18.89 24.02
N LEU A 621 35.22 -18.96 24.90
CA LEU A 621 34.86 -20.18 25.62
C LEU A 621 33.65 -20.84 24.93
N THR A 622 33.86 -21.94 24.20
CA THR A 622 32.78 -22.73 23.59
C THR A 622 32.43 -23.95 24.45
N VAL A 623 31.23 -23.98 25.03
CA VAL A 623 30.71 -25.11 25.81
C VAL A 623 29.68 -25.87 24.97
N ASN A 624 30.01 -27.10 24.53
CA ASN A 624 29.12 -27.94 23.72
C ASN A 624 28.12 -28.77 24.56
N GLY A 625 27.70 -28.25 25.72
CA GLY A 625 26.81 -28.93 26.68
C GLY A 625 26.12 -27.95 27.64
N GLU A 626 25.38 -28.46 28.63
CA GLU A 626 24.71 -27.64 29.63
C GLU A 626 25.71 -27.06 30.65
N LEU A 627 25.58 -25.75 30.94
CA LEU A 627 26.25 -25.10 32.06
C LEU A 627 25.28 -25.03 33.24
N THR A 628 25.48 -25.88 34.25
CA THR A 628 24.64 -25.93 35.46
C THR A 628 25.32 -25.21 36.61
N MET A 629 24.63 -24.25 37.23
CA MET A 629 25.11 -23.53 38.41
C MET A 629 24.60 -24.23 39.68
N ASP A 630 25.50 -24.45 40.65
CA ASP A 630 25.15 -25.03 41.94
C ASP A 630 24.67 -23.97 42.95
N SER A 631 24.53 -24.35 44.22
CA SER A 631 23.98 -23.49 45.28
C SER A 631 24.85 -22.29 45.69
N GLN A 632 25.97 -22.03 45.02
CA GLN A 632 26.87 -20.89 45.28
C GLN A 632 27.38 -20.20 44.01
N GLY A 633 27.00 -20.68 42.81
CA GLY A 633 27.54 -20.18 41.55
C GLY A 633 27.03 -18.78 41.16
N SER A 634 27.92 -17.97 40.56
CA SER A 634 27.56 -16.76 39.84
C SER A 634 28.38 -16.62 38.54
N PHE A 635 27.79 -16.00 37.54
CA PHE A 635 28.43 -15.58 36.29
C PHE A 635 28.30 -14.07 36.23
N HIS A 636 29.42 -13.37 36.13
CA HIS A 636 29.42 -11.91 36.21
C HIS A 636 30.55 -11.29 35.41
N SER A 637 30.39 -10.00 35.10
CA SER A 637 31.47 -9.19 34.58
C SER A 637 32.55 -8.96 35.63
N TRP A 638 33.80 -8.78 35.18
CA TRP A 638 35.02 -8.63 36.00
C TRP A 638 34.91 -7.66 37.19
N ALA A 639 34.10 -6.62 37.11
CA ALA A 639 34.04 -5.57 38.13
C ALA A 639 32.78 -5.60 39.01
N CYS A 640 31.87 -6.55 38.78
CA CYS A 640 30.60 -6.69 39.51
C CYS A 640 30.55 -8.06 40.18
N ASP A 641 31.10 -8.19 41.38
CA ASP A 641 31.40 -9.49 41.98
C ASP A 641 30.26 -10.03 42.86
N SER A 642 29.16 -9.28 42.99
CA SER A 642 27.95 -9.70 43.69
C SER A 642 26.71 -8.98 43.17
N PHE A 643 25.52 -9.52 43.45
CA PHE A 643 24.26 -8.85 43.11
C PHE A 643 24.12 -7.45 43.78
N ALA A 644 24.80 -7.22 44.90
CA ALA A 644 24.78 -5.95 45.65
C ALA A 644 25.94 -4.99 45.28
N ASP A 645 26.80 -5.33 44.32
CA ASP A 645 27.95 -4.51 43.95
C ASP A 645 27.51 -3.17 43.33
N SER A 646 28.08 -2.02 43.70
CA SER A 646 27.69 -0.74 43.08
C SER A 646 28.24 -0.52 41.67
N THR A 647 29.21 -1.34 41.24
CA THR A 647 29.95 -1.15 40.00
C THR A 647 29.09 -1.47 38.77
N ALA A 648 29.26 -0.71 37.69
CA ALA A 648 28.55 -0.94 36.44
C ALA A 648 29.00 -2.29 35.83
N GLY A 649 28.07 -3.20 35.62
CA GLY A 649 28.37 -4.53 35.11
C GLY A 649 27.13 -5.40 34.95
N TRP A 650 27.32 -6.69 34.75
CA TRP A 650 26.25 -7.67 34.75
C TRP A 650 26.55 -8.81 35.71
N TRP A 651 25.51 -9.38 36.29
CA TRP A 651 25.59 -10.46 37.27
C TRP A 651 24.38 -11.39 37.12
N LEU A 652 24.62 -12.70 37.12
CA LEU A 652 23.62 -13.76 37.10
C LEU A 652 24.06 -14.85 38.08
N GLY A 653 23.23 -15.23 39.03
CA GLY A 653 23.62 -16.28 39.99
C GLY A 653 22.65 -16.45 41.15
N LEU A 654 22.98 -17.36 42.06
CA LEU A 654 22.22 -17.54 43.29
C LEU A 654 22.73 -16.58 44.37
N ASP A 655 21.88 -15.70 44.87
CA ASP A 655 22.20 -14.83 46.01
C ASP A 655 21.03 -14.81 47.00
N SER A 656 21.34 -14.96 48.28
CA SER A 656 20.36 -14.94 49.37
C SER A 656 19.15 -15.88 49.16
N GLY A 657 19.36 -17.03 48.52
CA GLY A 657 18.36 -18.10 48.36
C GLY A 657 17.48 -18.03 47.11
N ALA A 658 17.71 -17.08 46.20
CA ALA A 658 17.03 -17.01 44.91
C ALA A 658 18.01 -16.72 43.77
N TYR A 659 17.67 -17.18 42.56
CA TYR A 659 18.40 -16.76 41.37
C TYR A 659 18.08 -15.31 41.08
N LYS A 660 19.10 -14.50 40.82
CA LYS A 660 18.96 -13.08 40.53
C LYS A 660 19.71 -12.73 39.25
N PHE A 661 19.25 -11.68 38.60
CA PHE A 661 19.88 -11.12 37.40
C PHE A 661 20.01 -9.62 37.57
N ARG A 662 21.14 -9.04 37.15
CA ARG A 662 21.36 -7.59 37.11
C ARG A 662 22.16 -7.19 35.89
N LEU A 663 21.80 -6.05 35.31
CA LEU A 663 22.58 -5.32 34.32
C LEU A 663 22.61 -3.84 34.70
N GLY A 664 23.81 -3.25 34.75
CA GLY A 664 24.04 -1.87 35.14
C GLY A 664 24.49 -1.72 36.60
N THR A 665 24.16 -0.57 37.19
CA THR A 665 24.48 -0.21 38.58
C THR A 665 23.28 -0.43 39.50
N LEU A 666 23.42 -0.16 40.79
CA LEU A 666 22.32 -0.21 41.76
C LEU A 666 21.28 0.91 41.58
N THR A 667 21.58 1.94 40.78
CA THR A 667 20.71 3.11 40.58
C THR A 667 20.28 3.31 39.14
N GLU A 668 21.02 2.74 38.17
CA GLU A 668 20.78 2.87 36.73
C GLU A 668 21.00 1.50 36.08
N GLY A 669 19.92 0.83 35.65
CA GLY A 669 20.00 -0.53 35.14
C GLY A 669 18.69 -1.30 35.15
N ILE A 670 18.79 -2.61 35.00
CA ILE A 670 17.66 -3.55 35.08
C ILE A 670 18.07 -4.66 36.05
N ASN A 671 17.17 -5.03 36.96
CA ASN A 671 17.41 -6.16 37.85
C ASN A 671 16.18 -7.05 38.03
N TRP A 672 16.44 -8.31 38.35
CA TRP A 672 15.48 -9.25 38.90
C TRP A 672 16.03 -9.77 40.21
N ASP A 673 15.33 -9.52 41.32
CA ASP A 673 15.81 -9.88 42.67
C ASP A 673 15.41 -11.30 43.11
N GLY A 674 14.85 -12.09 42.18
CA GLY A 674 14.25 -13.40 42.45
C GLY A 674 12.72 -13.35 42.61
N SER A 675 12.14 -12.16 42.72
CA SER A 675 10.69 -11.96 42.89
C SER A 675 10.12 -10.84 42.01
N THR A 676 10.85 -9.74 41.87
CA THR A 676 10.43 -8.53 41.15
C THR A 676 11.41 -8.19 40.06
N PHE A 677 10.89 -7.76 38.91
CA PHE A 677 11.68 -7.21 37.81
C PHE A 677 11.64 -5.68 37.88
N ASN A 678 12.78 -5.06 38.17
CA ASN A 678 12.90 -3.62 38.35
C ASN A 678 13.70 -2.99 37.20
N VAL A 679 13.25 -1.83 36.74
CA VAL A 679 14.03 -0.93 35.88
C VAL A 679 14.42 0.27 36.74
N LEU A 680 15.71 0.48 36.89
CA LEU A 680 16.34 1.47 37.76
C LEU A 680 16.86 2.62 36.90
N GLY A 681 16.66 3.86 37.37
CA GLY A 681 17.06 5.07 36.65
C GLY A 681 16.01 5.55 35.66
N ASP A 682 16.42 6.44 34.75
CA ASP A 682 15.52 7.06 33.77
C ASP A 682 15.21 6.11 32.61
N VAL A 683 13.92 5.87 32.37
CA VAL A 683 13.45 5.14 31.17
C VAL A 683 13.25 6.13 30.03
N ILE A 684 14.24 6.24 29.14
CA ILE A 684 14.16 7.07 27.93
C ILE A 684 13.67 6.20 26.77
N ALA A 685 12.38 6.30 26.44
CA ALA A 685 11.81 5.63 25.27
C ALA A 685 11.72 6.61 24.08
N THR A 686 12.28 6.23 22.93
CA THR A 686 12.22 7.00 21.67
C THR A 686 10.99 6.67 20.81
N GLY A 687 10.05 5.87 21.33
CA GLY A 687 8.82 5.46 20.67
C GLY A 687 7.66 5.20 21.66
N ASN A 688 6.56 4.63 21.17
CA ASN A 688 5.36 4.38 21.98
C ASN A 688 5.61 3.34 23.08
N VAL A 689 5.53 3.75 24.35
CA VAL A 689 5.52 2.84 25.50
C VAL A 689 4.10 2.34 25.73
N LYS A 690 3.80 1.09 25.38
CA LYS A 690 2.53 0.44 25.77
C LYS A 690 2.61 -0.01 27.23
N ALA A 691 2.30 0.89 28.16
CA ALA A 691 2.16 0.56 29.58
C ALA A 691 0.68 0.51 29.96
N HIS A 692 0.27 -0.54 30.69
CA HIS A 692 -1.15 -0.76 31.02
C HIS A 692 -1.69 0.23 32.07
N ASN A 693 -0.83 0.88 32.87
CA ASN A 693 -1.16 1.97 33.79
C ASN A 693 0.14 2.60 34.34
N ILE A 694 0.48 3.85 33.98
CA ILE A 694 1.49 4.63 34.71
C ILE A 694 0.74 5.42 35.79
N ASN A 695 0.65 4.83 36.99
CA ASN A 695 0.09 5.51 38.15
C ASN A 695 1.21 6.27 38.86
N ILE A 696 1.16 7.61 38.87
CA ILE A 696 1.95 8.44 39.80
C ILE A 696 0.99 8.94 40.89
N PRO A 697 0.65 8.14 41.91
CA PRO A 697 -0.21 8.59 42.99
C PRO A 697 0.55 9.55 43.90
N VAL A 698 0.24 10.84 43.85
CA VAL A 698 0.59 11.76 44.94
C VAL A 698 -0.58 11.75 45.93
N VAL A 699 -0.47 10.91 46.96
CA VAL A 699 -1.39 10.96 48.11
C VAL A 699 -0.78 11.89 49.14
N SER A 700 -1.32 13.10 49.27
CA SER A 700 -0.99 14.00 50.38
C SER A 700 -2.15 14.07 51.35
N THR A 701 -1.93 13.65 52.61
CA THR A 701 -2.85 13.98 53.69
C THR A 701 -2.49 15.37 54.19
N LEU A 702 -3.33 16.37 53.94
CA LEU A 702 -3.13 17.72 54.48
C LEU A 702 -3.57 17.71 55.95
N GLY A 703 -2.61 17.65 56.87
CA GLY A 703 -2.84 17.79 58.30
C GLY A 703 -2.95 19.26 58.69
N GLY A 704 -4.11 19.69 59.18
CA GLY A 704 -4.33 21.01 59.78
C GLY A 704 -5.53 21.74 59.19
N ALA A 705 -6.41 22.26 60.07
CA ALA A 705 -7.56 23.06 59.67
C ALA A 705 -7.09 24.36 58.98
N THR A 706 -7.42 24.54 57.71
CA THR A 706 -7.13 25.78 56.98
C THR A 706 -8.34 26.70 57.06
N THR A 707 -8.27 27.75 57.88
CA THR A 707 -9.34 28.76 58.06
C THR A 707 -9.17 29.91 57.07
N GLY A 708 -10.23 30.34 56.38
CA GLY A 708 -10.14 31.43 55.40
C GLY A 708 -11.48 31.80 54.77
N THR A 709 -11.76 33.11 54.72
CA THR A 709 -13.00 33.75 54.25
C THR A 709 -12.89 34.20 52.78
N GLY A 710 -13.83 33.78 51.91
CA GLY A 710 -14.22 34.48 50.68
C GLY A 710 -13.22 34.57 49.52
N ALA A 711 -12.01 34.01 49.64
CA ALA A 711 -10.98 34.06 48.61
C ALA A 711 -10.58 32.67 48.11
N ASP A 712 -10.26 32.57 46.82
CA ASP A 712 -9.72 31.37 46.18
C ASP A 712 -8.42 30.91 46.85
N ARG A 713 -8.42 29.66 47.32
CA ARG A 713 -7.32 29.05 48.06
C ARG A 713 -6.78 27.85 47.30
N ASN A 714 -5.48 27.86 47.06
CA ASN A 714 -4.78 26.72 46.50
C ASN A 714 -4.63 25.65 47.60
N ILE A 715 -5.24 24.49 47.38
CA ILE A 715 -5.19 23.36 48.31
C ILE A 715 -3.94 22.51 48.05
N GLN A 716 -3.62 22.28 46.77
CA GLN A 716 -2.53 21.39 46.37
C GLN A 716 -2.01 21.78 45.00
N SER A 717 -0.69 21.66 44.82
CA SER A 717 -0.02 21.93 43.55
C SER A 717 0.93 20.81 43.17
N ILE A 718 0.97 20.52 41.87
CA ILE A 718 1.91 19.58 41.27
C ILE A 718 2.55 20.22 40.05
N THR A 719 3.87 20.06 39.92
CA THR A 719 4.63 20.59 38.79
C THR A 719 4.81 19.50 37.75
N VAL A 720 4.43 19.81 36.50
CA VAL A 720 4.50 18.90 35.35
C VAL A 720 5.44 19.50 34.32
N VAL A 721 6.50 18.77 33.98
CA VAL A 721 7.41 19.15 32.91
C VAL A 721 6.97 18.42 31.64
N MET A 722 6.58 19.16 30.61
CA MET A 722 6.24 18.66 29.28
C MET A 722 7.43 18.91 28.35
N PRO A 723 8.21 17.87 27.97
CA PRO A 723 9.35 18.06 27.07
C PRO A 723 8.94 18.40 25.62
N HIS A 724 7.71 18.07 25.23
CA HIS A 724 7.12 18.36 23.93
C HIS A 724 5.68 18.88 24.08
N ALA A 725 5.07 19.40 23.02
CA ALA A 725 3.66 19.74 23.03
C ALA A 725 2.81 18.48 23.24
N GLY A 726 1.78 18.56 24.08
CA GLY A 726 0.95 17.41 24.43
C GLY A 726 -0.23 17.80 25.33
N THR A 727 -1.00 16.81 25.77
CA THR A 727 -2.17 17.04 26.63
C THR A 727 -1.84 16.65 28.07
N ILE A 728 -1.99 17.57 29.01
CA ILE A 728 -2.00 17.21 30.42
C ILE A 728 -3.44 16.85 30.79
N LEU A 729 -3.67 15.60 31.22
CA LEU A 729 -4.91 15.18 31.86
C LEU A 729 -4.69 15.14 33.37
N LEU A 730 -5.40 16.01 34.10
CA LEU A 730 -5.37 16.05 35.55
C LEU A 730 -6.63 15.40 36.10
N TRP A 731 -6.44 14.38 36.92
CA TRP A 731 -7.51 13.74 37.69
C TRP A 731 -7.32 14.03 39.17
N VAL A 732 -8.35 14.57 39.80
CA VAL A 732 -8.35 14.87 41.23
C VAL A 732 -9.54 14.20 41.89
N SER A 733 -9.29 13.44 42.95
CA SER A 733 -10.33 12.96 43.85
C SER A 733 -10.10 13.58 45.23
N ILE A 734 -11.16 14.14 45.80
CA ILE A 734 -11.12 14.88 47.06
C ILE A 734 -12.27 14.42 47.94
N ASP A 735 -11.98 14.21 49.22
CA ASP A 735 -13.01 13.89 50.21
C ASP A 735 -13.09 14.99 51.28
N PHE A 736 -14.29 15.50 51.54
CA PHE A 736 -14.53 16.62 52.46
C PHE A 736 -15.44 16.23 53.62
N ASP A 737 -15.00 16.51 54.85
CA ASP A 737 -15.85 16.59 56.04
C ASP A 737 -16.19 18.06 56.34
N TYR A 738 -17.45 18.48 56.11
CA TYR A 738 -17.85 19.88 56.34
C TYR A 738 -19.31 20.03 56.85
N TYR A 739 -19.59 21.09 57.61
CA TYR A 739 -20.88 21.38 58.28
C TYR A 739 -21.89 22.11 57.34
N THR A 740 -23.16 21.71 57.35
CA THR A 740 -24.23 22.25 56.48
C THR A 740 -24.35 23.78 56.50
N GLY A 741 -24.55 24.40 55.32
CA GLY A 741 -24.99 25.80 55.21
C GLY A 741 -24.02 26.82 54.58
N ALA A 742 -22.97 26.41 53.87
CA ALA A 742 -22.06 27.31 53.15
C ALA A 742 -22.03 26.99 51.65
N TYR A 743 -22.08 28.02 50.79
CA TYR A 743 -21.80 27.90 49.35
C TYR A 743 -20.29 27.73 49.15
N TRP A 744 -19.89 26.62 48.53
CA TRP A 744 -18.50 26.35 48.16
C TRP A 744 -18.40 25.77 46.76
N HIS A 745 -17.25 25.99 46.13
CA HIS A 745 -16.88 25.32 44.88
C HIS A 745 -15.38 25.01 44.84
N THR A 746 -15.02 24.03 44.01
CA THR A 746 -13.64 23.64 43.72
C THR A 746 -13.39 23.65 42.24
N TYR A 747 -12.18 23.97 41.84
CA TYR A 747 -11.77 23.95 40.44
C TYR A 747 -10.31 23.57 40.32
N ILE A 748 -9.94 23.06 39.17
CA ILE A 748 -8.57 22.68 38.86
C ILE A 748 -8.04 23.56 37.73
N THR A 749 -6.76 23.90 37.83
CA THR A 749 -6.06 24.69 36.83
C THR A 749 -4.84 23.95 36.34
N ILE A 750 -4.53 24.06 35.04
CA ILE A 750 -3.31 23.55 34.42
C ILE A 750 -2.56 24.74 33.84
N GLY A 751 -1.40 25.07 34.40
CA GLY A 751 -0.61 26.22 33.94
C GLY A 751 -1.35 27.54 34.08
N GLY A 752 -2.12 27.70 35.16
CA GLY A 752 -2.92 28.90 35.46
C GLY A 752 -4.28 29.00 34.76
N VAL A 753 -4.61 28.10 33.82
CA VAL A 753 -5.91 28.08 33.13
C VAL A 753 -6.83 27.08 33.81
N GLU A 754 -8.04 27.50 34.16
CA GLU A 754 -9.09 26.62 34.70
C GLU A 754 -9.55 25.61 33.65
N VAL A 755 -9.55 24.33 34.01
CA VAL A 755 -9.92 23.23 33.09
C VAL A 755 -11.19 22.50 33.53
N PHE A 756 -11.58 22.63 34.79
CA PHE A 756 -12.83 22.09 35.32
C PHE A 756 -13.19 22.77 36.64
N ARG A 757 -14.48 23.03 36.87
CA ARG A 757 -15.05 23.60 38.09
C ARG A 757 -16.31 22.85 38.50
N THR A 758 -16.47 22.61 39.79
CA THR A 758 -17.71 22.05 40.35
C THR A 758 -18.75 23.14 40.54
N GLY A 759 -20.04 22.81 40.37
CA GLY A 759 -21.13 23.71 40.75
C GLY A 759 -21.10 24.04 42.25
N GLU A 760 -21.78 25.13 42.62
CA GLU A 760 -21.93 25.51 44.04
C GLU A 760 -22.79 24.47 44.77
N SER A 761 -22.33 24.01 45.92
CA SER A 761 -23.04 23.02 46.73
C SER A 761 -23.24 23.50 48.17
N THR A 762 -24.38 23.11 48.77
CA THR A 762 -24.74 23.43 50.16
C THR A 762 -24.77 22.19 51.07
N THR A 763 -24.52 20.99 50.54
CA THR A 763 -24.62 19.72 51.28
C THR A 763 -23.37 19.42 52.11
N ALA A 764 -23.57 18.84 53.30
CA ALA A 764 -22.49 18.34 54.16
C ALA A 764 -22.02 16.95 53.71
N GLN A 765 -20.70 16.72 53.77
CA GLN A 765 -19.96 15.52 53.33
C GLN A 765 -20.11 15.16 51.85
N MET A 766 -19.03 15.32 51.08
CA MET A 766 -18.99 15.00 49.66
C MET A 766 -17.60 14.49 49.26
N SER A 767 -17.56 13.37 48.55
CA SER A 767 -16.40 12.99 47.75
C SER A 767 -16.59 13.53 46.33
N VAL A 768 -15.67 14.38 45.89
CA VAL A 768 -15.71 15.00 44.56
C VAL A 768 -14.59 14.45 43.72
N THR A 769 -14.94 13.99 42.52
CA THR A 769 -13.99 13.56 41.50
C THR A 769 -14.05 14.52 40.32
N MET A 770 -12.91 15.10 39.94
CA MET A 770 -12.78 16.11 38.89
C MET A 770 -11.73 15.68 37.89
N MET A 771 -12.05 15.80 36.60
CA MET A 771 -11.11 15.54 35.52
C MET A 771 -11.10 16.74 34.59
N GLY A 772 -9.91 17.21 34.24
CA GLY A 772 -9.73 18.30 33.30
C GLY A 772 -8.49 18.08 32.45
N ALA A 773 -8.56 18.46 31.19
CA ALA A 773 -7.48 18.30 30.24
C ALA A 773 -7.10 19.65 29.63
N ARG A 774 -5.81 19.83 29.33
CA ARG A 774 -5.34 20.99 28.56
C ARG A 774 -4.19 20.60 27.65
N VAL A 775 -4.32 20.96 26.38
CA VAL A 775 -3.21 20.92 25.42
C VAL A 775 -2.24 22.06 25.74
N VAL A 776 -0.97 21.73 25.89
CA VAL A 776 0.09 22.66 26.27
C VAL A 776 1.32 22.47 25.37
N SER A 777 2.13 23.51 25.18
CA SER A 777 3.42 23.41 24.49
C SER A 777 4.49 22.77 25.39
N ALA A 778 5.69 22.51 24.86
CA ALA A 778 6.83 22.16 25.72
C ALA A 778 7.05 23.25 26.79
N GLY A 779 7.28 22.85 28.04
CA GLY A 779 7.43 23.75 29.17
C GLY A 779 7.09 23.12 30.52
N THR A 780 7.26 23.90 31.59
CA THR A 780 6.90 23.49 32.96
C THR A 780 5.57 24.13 33.35
N TYR A 781 4.60 23.31 33.74
CA TYR A 781 3.24 23.72 34.10
C TYR A 781 2.96 23.34 35.54
N VAL A 782 2.48 24.31 36.32
CA VAL A 782 1.97 24.03 37.66
C VAL A 782 0.47 23.75 37.55
N CYS A 783 0.08 22.54 37.91
CA CYS A 783 -1.30 22.15 38.01
C CYS A 783 -1.75 22.34 39.46
N LYS A 784 -2.90 22.97 39.69
CA LYS A 784 -3.37 23.33 41.03
C LYS A 784 -4.81 22.96 41.24
N LEU A 785 -5.11 22.50 42.45
CA LEU A 785 -6.47 22.38 42.96
C LEU A 785 -6.79 23.62 43.80
N TRP A 786 -7.91 24.26 43.48
CA TRP A 786 -8.42 25.43 44.15
C TRP A 786 -9.74 25.15 44.84
N TRP A 787 -9.98 25.90 45.91
CA TRP A 787 -11.23 25.90 46.67
C TRP A 787 -11.60 27.30 47.09
N ARG A 788 -12.89 27.58 47.11
CA ARG A 788 -13.45 28.84 47.60
C ARG A 788 -14.69 28.59 48.44
N ASN A 789 -14.84 29.40 49.48
CA ASN A 789 -16.01 29.42 50.34
C ASN A 789 -16.39 30.86 50.67
N ASP A 790 -17.62 31.23 50.31
CA ASP A 790 -18.08 32.61 50.41
C ASP A 790 -18.70 32.94 51.79
N HIS A 791 -18.79 31.98 52.72
CA HIS A 791 -19.47 32.14 54.01
C HIS A 791 -18.60 31.95 55.27
N GLY A 792 -17.27 32.05 55.16
CA GLY A 792 -16.37 32.16 56.33
C GLY A 792 -16.27 30.91 57.21
N SER A 793 -16.67 29.77 56.65
CA SER A 793 -16.76 28.53 57.37
C SER A 793 -15.45 27.73 57.39
N ASN A 794 -15.15 27.12 58.53
CA ASN A 794 -13.93 26.36 58.76
C ASN A 794 -13.99 24.96 58.11
N ILE A 795 -12.99 24.62 57.31
CA ILE A 795 -12.64 23.22 57.02
C ILE A 795 -12.11 22.65 58.34
N CYS A 796 -12.86 21.80 59.06
CA CYS A 796 -12.32 21.24 60.30
C CYS A 796 -12.71 19.79 60.62
N ASN A 797 -11.66 19.07 61.05
CA ASN A 797 -11.64 17.94 61.98
C ASN A 797 -11.96 16.52 61.49
N ARG A 798 -11.33 16.09 60.39
CA ARG A 798 -10.64 14.77 60.23
C ARG A 798 -10.35 14.53 58.74
N ARG A 799 -9.09 14.61 58.31
CA ARG A 799 -8.56 14.15 57.00
C ARG A 799 -9.21 14.75 55.73
N LEU A 800 -8.63 15.84 55.21
CA LEU A 800 -8.74 16.14 53.78
C LEU A 800 -7.80 15.19 53.03
N MET A 801 -8.35 14.32 52.18
CA MET A 801 -7.58 13.47 51.28
C MET A 801 -7.76 13.99 49.86
N ALA A 802 -6.67 14.45 49.26
CA ALA A 802 -6.61 14.78 47.85
C ALA A 802 -5.61 13.84 47.18
N ALA A 803 -6.08 13.08 46.19
CA ALA A 803 -5.23 12.32 45.29
C ALA A 803 -5.20 13.04 43.95
N GLN A 804 -4.01 13.41 43.49
CA GLN A 804 -3.79 13.96 42.14
C GLN A 804 -3.07 12.91 41.30
N GLY A 805 -3.70 12.49 40.22
CA GLY A 805 -3.11 11.67 39.18
C GLY A 805 -2.93 12.49 37.90
N ILE A 806 -1.81 12.31 37.22
CA ILE A 806 -1.55 12.94 35.92
C ILE A 806 -1.23 11.85 34.92
N MET A 807 -1.92 11.90 33.79
CA MET A 807 -1.49 11.21 32.58
C MET A 807 -0.87 12.24 31.64
N ARG A 808 0.33 11.90 31.15
CA ARG A 808 1.09 12.69 30.18
C ARG A 808 0.90 12.15 28.78
#